data_AF-A0AA92W993-F1
#
_entry.id   AF-A0AA92W993-F1
#
_cell.length_a   1.000
_cell.length_b   1.000
_cell.length_c   1.000
_cell.angle_alpha   90.00
_cell.angle_beta   90.00
_cell.angle_gamma   90.00
#
_symmetry.space_group_name_H-M   'P 1'
#
loop_
_entity.id
_entity.type
_entity.pdbx_description
1 polymer ?
#
loop_
_entity_poly.entity_id
_entity_poly.type
_entity_poly.pdbx_seq_one_letter_code
_entity_poly.pdbx_strand_id
1 'polypeptide(L)'
;MSDTLSKAELHAQKACELEAFKSIKLDALKDKVTQMLAHIGDGRIFDQYTKHDISHINKMLESLDYIIPQETQDKMTGADWMLIVTATYFHDLGMLVTRNEYENRNSSGEYKVFRQAYLDKDENTVSLSSLSAEDQERFIYQEFVRHHHGDRIASWIRNEDNAWCYTDPKILEIIASMISGLRPMFKDDLATICESHNLDDLDDFEKYKVEKAYGTSPQEKGNVFYAALIVRTADLLHITSDRTPSIEYAIISPTNPISQEEWAKQNAVSSVSPKIAEDQDGNKNDALPKDTFEVSAFFEKEDGFFSLIEYLKYAREELKNNHRLNEIAKKKYASKYDYPWKDIDDSTIQAKNFERRQLSFTIDQQKILSLLVGETLYNNLSVSLRELAQNAIDAVKVKLYELQEEHKDEEYTPRVDVYWDASNRELMVCDNGTGMNMDIIENHLLKVGSSRYQDAEFQKKHPNYNSISRFGIGLLTCFLIADDVDILTQMDEKEKPLLLKIRNVHGKYLLKHGAEKDSNLKITSKTGTSIKLKVRPSVKKFAPEQILATWILIPNCEFYYHEAGADRQIGYLSPKHLLESVLKAKGISLSDTKYKIKDYNNNGIELAILLSYNSFMKEYSMVEASNMWLDQKDTVVTPWGMSIEGIRIDENTPGYNGHPFVAYANMTGKEAPKTNVARSNVNSSSVSKMLEAIYGLYLNNIETQQKDLQKDFSVTWVAEEMTWLLNAFLLRQDQYNRTDFSDREILKEKLSESEILLIEKEDKRKFCSLKDLESNGHFWTMESEAFAAANRLLKKIKSTDKSAISLLKTLYGEEQAHLKDIDMLLCKQRYYNLMDDLILSKFEIAKISINEEQRRLDLYWSLKGKEDKWIVVYTDKHQRRYGTGRNMMFVQTSTEQLFDDNYDAIRSSYGLIVPKNSGLSDFFVDLLSKLNLEDEDDIAILENVASFISDMFSKYREGINYDWKKQIAREFDRASNPSFYSFVFGKISEDDLVSACSNCKFRLYDTSRWYRDKTRN
;
A
#
# COMPACT_ATOMS: atom_id res chain seq x y z
N MET A 1 -46.58 -29.49 5.84
CA MET A 1 -46.56 -30.96 6.05
C MET A 1 -46.41 -31.18 7.54
N SER A 2 -47.01 -32.23 8.11
CA SER A 2 -47.19 -32.40 9.56
C SER A 2 -45.91 -32.10 10.37
N ASP A 3 -46.01 -31.19 11.35
CA ASP A 3 -44.98 -30.90 12.37
C ASP A 3 -44.76 -32.12 13.27
N THR A 4 -44.09 -33.14 12.74
CA THR A 4 -43.57 -34.25 13.54
C THR A 4 -42.21 -33.84 14.06
N LEU A 5 -42.11 -33.62 15.38
CA LEU A 5 -40.84 -33.43 16.08
C LEU A 5 -39.88 -34.58 15.75
N SER A 6 -38.61 -34.27 15.53
CA SER A 6 -37.53 -35.25 15.41
C SER A 6 -37.37 -36.05 16.71
N LYS A 7 -36.66 -37.18 16.66
CA LYS A 7 -36.40 -37.98 17.87
C LYS A 7 -35.64 -37.16 18.92
N ALA A 8 -34.65 -36.38 18.50
CA ALA A 8 -33.90 -35.49 19.38
C ALA A 8 -34.82 -34.50 20.11
N GLU A 9 -35.74 -33.87 19.38
CA GLU A 9 -36.74 -32.96 19.96
C GLU A 9 -37.69 -33.67 20.92
N LEU A 10 -38.14 -34.89 20.61
CA LEU A 10 -38.97 -35.68 21.53
C LEU A 10 -38.24 -36.01 22.83
N HIS A 11 -36.93 -36.28 22.77
CA HIS A 11 -36.11 -36.48 23.97
C HIS A 11 -35.92 -35.19 24.78
N ALA A 12 -35.68 -34.05 24.11
CA ALA A 12 -35.62 -32.74 24.75
C ALA A 12 -36.97 -32.32 25.35
N GLN A 13 -38.09 -32.64 24.70
CA GLN A 13 -39.43 -32.35 25.21
C GLN A 13 -39.71 -33.12 26.51
N LYS A 14 -39.27 -34.39 26.61
CA LYS A 14 -39.32 -35.14 27.88
C LYS A 14 -38.47 -34.50 28.98
N ALA A 15 -37.33 -33.91 28.63
CA ALA A 15 -36.49 -33.20 29.60
C ALA A 15 -37.17 -31.96 30.19
N CYS A 16 -38.18 -31.39 29.53
CA CYS A 16 -39.01 -30.32 30.07
C CYS A 16 -39.89 -30.77 31.25
N GLU A 17 -39.92 -32.05 31.61
CA GLU A 17 -40.54 -32.52 32.86
C GLU A 17 -39.60 -32.40 34.08
N LEU A 18 -38.31 -32.13 33.85
CA LEU A 18 -37.28 -32.01 34.89
C LEU A 18 -37.28 -30.62 35.53
N GLU A 19 -36.92 -30.53 36.80
CA GLU A 19 -36.95 -29.28 37.59
C GLU A 19 -36.07 -28.18 37.00
N ALA A 20 -34.95 -28.54 36.37
CA ALA A 20 -34.04 -27.62 35.71
C ALA A 20 -34.63 -26.96 34.45
N PHE A 21 -35.60 -27.61 33.79
CA PHE A 21 -36.10 -27.21 32.47
C PHE A 21 -37.62 -27.01 32.41
N LYS A 22 -38.39 -27.34 33.46
CA LYS A 22 -39.86 -27.25 33.47
C LYS A 22 -40.47 -25.89 33.14
N SER A 23 -39.68 -24.82 33.26
CA SER A 23 -40.12 -23.46 32.96
C SER A 23 -40.04 -23.12 31.47
N ILE A 24 -39.38 -23.93 30.64
CA ILE A 24 -39.32 -23.73 29.19
C ILE A 24 -40.35 -24.58 28.46
N LYS A 25 -40.91 -24.02 27.38
CA LYS A 25 -41.80 -24.74 26.46
C LYS A 25 -41.11 -24.85 25.12
N LEU A 26 -40.63 -26.05 24.78
CA LEU A 26 -39.79 -26.27 23.61
C LEU A 26 -40.50 -25.94 22.28
N ASP A 27 -41.79 -26.27 22.16
CA ASP A 27 -42.57 -25.98 20.94
C ASP A 27 -42.70 -24.46 20.72
N ALA A 28 -43.03 -23.71 21.77
CA ALA A 28 -43.12 -22.25 21.71
C ALA A 28 -41.75 -21.58 21.45
N LEU A 29 -40.65 -22.22 21.87
CA LEU A 29 -39.30 -21.77 21.56
C LEU A 29 -39.02 -21.96 20.06
N LYS A 30 -39.31 -23.14 19.52
CA LYS A 30 -39.14 -23.45 18.09
C LYS A 30 -39.96 -22.50 17.20
N ASP A 31 -41.20 -22.20 17.58
CA ASP A 31 -42.05 -21.25 16.84
C ASP A 31 -41.42 -19.85 16.75
N LYS A 32 -40.86 -19.36 17.87
CA LYS A 32 -40.19 -18.05 17.91
C LYS A 32 -38.89 -18.05 17.11
N VAL A 33 -38.09 -19.12 17.21
CA VAL A 33 -36.87 -19.30 16.41
C VAL A 33 -37.21 -19.32 14.92
N THR A 34 -38.25 -20.05 14.53
CA THR A 34 -38.74 -20.11 13.15
C THR A 34 -39.09 -18.72 12.61
N GLN A 35 -39.78 -17.90 13.42
CA GLN A 35 -40.11 -16.53 13.04
C GLN A 35 -38.86 -15.66 12.86
N MET A 36 -37.84 -15.81 13.72
CA MET A 36 -36.60 -15.04 13.60
C MET A 36 -35.76 -15.46 12.39
N LEU A 37 -35.57 -16.77 12.17
CA LEU A 37 -34.79 -17.28 11.05
C LEU A 37 -35.41 -16.90 9.69
N ALA A 38 -36.74 -16.78 9.61
CA ALA A 38 -37.43 -16.32 8.41
C ALA A 38 -37.06 -14.88 7.97
N HIS A 39 -36.38 -14.10 8.82
CA HIS A 39 -35.90 -12.75 8.51
C HIS A 39 -34.43 -12.72 8.09
N ILE A 40 -33.70 -13.85 8.07
CA ILE A 40 -32.39 -13.91 7.41
C ILE A 40 -32.61 -13.70 5.91
N GLY A 41 -31.94 -12.71 5.32
CA GLY A 41 -32.19 -12.26 3.94
C GLY A 41 -32.90 -10.91 3.84
N ASP A 42 -33.55 -10.44 4.91
CA ASP A 42 -34.23 -9.14 4.90
C ASP A 42 -33.24 -7.97 4.72
N GLY A 43 -33.71 -6.90 4.07
CA GLY A 43 -32.88 -5.71 3.87
C GLY A 43 -31.72 -5.86 2.89
N ARG A 44 -31.74 -6.92 2.05
CA ARG A 44 -30.68 -7.29 1.09
C ARG A 44 -29.35 -7.70 1.75
N ILE A 45 -29.43 -8.29 2.95
CA ILE A 45 -28.29 -8.86 3.68
C ILE A 45 -28.50 -10.37 3.76
N PHE A 46 -27.57 -11.16 3.22
CA PHE A 46 -27.69 -12.61 3.02
C PHE A 46 -28.81 -13.06 2.05
N ASP A 47 -29.41 -12.15 1.28
CA ASP A 47 -30.50 -12.44 0.33
C ASP A 47 -30.09 -13.37 -0.83
N GLN A 48 -28.79 -13.45 -1.11
CA GLN A 48 -28.21 -14.34 -2.13
C GLN A 48 -27.62 -15.64 -1.58
N TYR A 49 -27.64 -15.85 -0.26
CA TYR A 49 -27.03 -17.03 0.37
C TYR A 49 -27.94 -18.25 0.25
N THR A 50 -27.37 -19.43 0.51
CA THR A 50 -28.14 -20.67 0.63
C THR A 50 -29.05 -20.61 1.85
N LYS A 51 -29.97 -21.57 1.98
CA LYS A 51 -30.96 -21.52 3.07
C LYS A 51 -30.34 -21.67 4.46
N HIS A 52 -30.70 -20.74 5.34
CA HIS A 52 -30.42 -20.78 6.79
C HIS A 52 -31.72 -20.59 7.59
N ASP A 53 -32.85 -21.04 7.03
CA ASP A 53 -34.16 -20.99 7.68
C ASP A 53 -34.41 -22.25 8.53
N ILE A 54 -35.63 -22.39 9.06
CA ILE A 54 -36.01 -23.56 9.89
C ILE A 54 -35.83 -24.90 9.18
N SER A 55 -35.82 -24.95 7.84
CA SER A 55 -35.60 -26.20 7.09
C SER A 55 -34.19 -26.76 7.33
N HIS A 56 -33.17 -25.89 7.42
CA HIS A 56 -31.81 -26.27 7.78
C HIS A 56 -31.75 -26.89 9.18
N ILE A 57 -32.37 -26.23 10.16
CA ILE A 57 -32.42 -26.69 11.54
C ILE A 57 -33.10 -28.05 11.64
N ASN A 58 -34.24 -28.23 10.95
CA ASN A 58 -34.95 -29.51 10.95
C ASN A 58 -34.08 -30.62 10.35
N LYS A 59 -33.34 -30.35 9.27
CA LYS A 59 -32.43 -31.31 8.64
C LYS A 59 -31.25 -31.70 9.53
N MET A 60 -30.68 -30.72 10.25
CA MET A 60 -29.66 -31.01 11.26
C MET A 60 -30.21 -31.92 12.37
N LEU A 61 -31.40 -31.63 12.89
CA LEU A 61 -32.03 -32.44 13.94
C LEU A 61 -32.38 -33.84 13.47
N GLU A 62 -32.84 -34.00 12.22
CA GLU A 62 -33.03 -35.30 11.57
C GLU A 62 -31.71 -36.07 11.43
N SER A 63 -30.60 -35.38 11.13
CA SER A 63 -29.29 -36.02 10.96
C SER A 63 -28.71 -36.61 12.24
N LEU A 64 -29.12 -36.11 13.41
CA LEU A 64 -28.68 -36.60 14.71
C LEU A 64 -28.99 -38.08 14.92
N ASP A 65 -30.06 -38.60 14.30
CA ASP A 65 -30.46 -40.00 14.35
C ASP A 65 -29.34 -40.95 13.88
N TYR A 66 -28.53 -40.51 12.92
CA TYR A 66 -27.44 -41.30 12.36
C TYR A 66 -26.05 -40.78 12.70
N ILE A 67 -25.89 -39.50 13.12
CA ILE A 67 -24.61 -38.96 13.61
C ILE A 67 -24.31 -39.48 15.02
N ILE A 68 -25.30 -39.56 15.90
CA ILE A 68 -25.12 -40.05 17.27
C ILE A 68 -25.34 -41.57 17.25
N PRO A 69 -24.35 -42.41 17.60
CA PRO A 69 -24.54 -43.85 17.64
C PRO A 69 -25.67 -44.26 18.59
N GLN A 70 -26.45 -45.29 18.25
CA GLN A 70 -27.58 -45.74 19.07
C GLN A 70 -27.17 -46.04 20.53
N GLU A 71 -26.01 -46.68 20.72
CA GLU A 71 -25.47 -46.96 22.07
C GLU A 71 -25.15 -45.69 22.87
N THR A 72 -24.84 -44.58 22.21
CA THR A 72 -24.65 -43.28 22.85
C THR A 72 -25.99 -42.63 23.15
N GLN A 73 -26.95 -42.67 22.21
CA GLN A 73 -28.30 -42.15 22.40
C GLN A 73 -28.97 -42.74 23.65
N ASP A 74 -28.82 -44.06 23.86
CA ASP A 74 -29.38 -44.78 25.01
C ASP A 74 -28.78 -44.34 26.36
N LYS A 75 -27.58 -43.74 26.35
CA LYS A 75 -26.84 -43.27 27.54
C LYS A 75 -27.03 -41.78 27.80
N MET A 76 -27.51 -41.02 26.82
CA MET A 76 -27.66 -39.57 26.93
C MET A 76 -28.78 -39.20 27.91
N THR A 77 -28.58 -38.09 28.59
CA THR A 77 -29.52 -37.55 29.58
C THR A 77 -30.48 -36.55 28.95
N GLY A 78 -31.55 -36.20 29.68
CA GLY A 78 -32.42 -35.09 29.30
C GLY A 78 -31.67 -33.77 29.08
N ALA A 79 -30.66 -33.46 29.91
CA ALA A 79 -29.83 -32.27 29.75
C ALA A 79 -28.97 -32.29 28.46
N ASP A 80 -28.45 -33.44 28.05
CA ASP A 80 -27.70 -33.56 26.79
C ASP A 80 -28.57 -33.22 25.58
N TRP A 81 -29.77 -33.82 25.52
CA TRP A 81 -30.74 -33.54 24.46
C TRP A 81 -31.21 -32.09 24.47
N MET A 82 -31.44 -31.51 25.66
CA MET A 82 -31.76 -30.08 25.78
C MET A 82 -30.64 -29.19 25.26
N LEU A 83 -29.37 -29.46 25.60
CA LEU A 83 -28.24 -28.68 25.09
C LEU A 83 -28.15 -28.76 23.57
N ILE A 84 -28.16 -29.97 23.00
CA ILE A 84 -28.02 -30.16 21.56
C ILE A 84 -29.18 -29.50 20.81
N VAL A 85 -30.44 -29.78 21.19
CA VAL A 85 -31.60 -29.23 20.48
C VAL A 85 -31.67 -27.70 20.59
N THR A 86 -31.48 -27.14 21.78
CA THR A 86 -31.51 -25.68 21.95
C THR A 86 -30.31 -25.00 21.29
N ALA A 87 -29.13 -25.61 21.27
CA ALA A 87 -28.00 -25.07 20.53
C ALA A 87 -28.24 -25.11 19.02
N THR A 88 -28.75 -26.22 18.48
CA THR A 88 -29.11 -26.32 17.06
C THR A 88 -30.14 -25.25 16.68
N TYR A 89 -31.14 -24.97 17.52
CA TYR A 89 -32.09 -23.88 17.25
C TYR A 89 -31.44 -22.50 17.16
N PHE A 90 -30.42 -22.23 17.96
CA PHE A 90 -29.87 -20.88 18.10
C PHE A 90 -28.62 -20.62 17.24
N HIS A 91 -27.83 -21.63 16.86
CA HIS A 91 -26.48 -21.44 16.31
C HIS A 91 -26.38 -20.43 15.15
N ASP A 92 -27.34 -20.45 14.22
CA ASP A 92 -27.40 -19.54 13.06
C ASP A 92 -28.12 -18.22 13.30
N LEU A 93 -28.82 -18.04 14.44
CA LEU A 93 -29.55 -16.79 14.71
C LEU A 93 -28.62 -15.58 14.73
N GLY A 94 -27.34 -15.76 15.04
CA GLY A 94 -26.32 -14.73 14.98
C GLY A 94 -26.09 -14.15 13.57
N MET A 95 -26.68 -14.71 12.52
CA MET A 95 -26.67 -14.13 11.17
C MET A 95 -27.75 -13.06 10.96
N LEU A 96 -28.72 -12.92 11.87
CA LEU A 96 -29.76 -11.90 11.77
C LEU A 96 -29.14 -10.50 11.85
N VAL A 97 -29.53 -9.60 10.94
CA VAL A 97 -29.07 -8.21 10.90
C VAL A 97 -30.28 -7.29 10.91
N THR A 98 -30.36 -6.39 11.91
CA THR A 98 -31.43 -5.38 11.93
C THR A 98 -31.05 -4.18 11.08
N ARG A 99 -32.05 -3.42 10.62
CA ARG A 99 -31.79 -2.15 9.88
C ARG A 99 -30.96 -1.16 10.70
N ASN A 100 -31.32 -1.02 11.98
CA ASN A 100 -30.63 -0.12 12.90
C ASN A 100 -29.16 -0.55 13.08
N GLU A 101 -28.90 -1.85 13.15
CA GLU A 101 -27.54 -2.37 13.22
C GLU A 101 -26.73 -2.07 11.95
N TYR A 102 -27.29 -2.36 10.77
CA TYR A 102 -26.61 -2.09 9.50
C TYR A 102 -26.31 -0.60 9.31
N GLU A 103 -27.26 0.29 9.65
CA GLU A 103 -27.08 1.74 9.56
C GLU A 103 -25.94 2.24 10.47
N ASN A 104 -25.77 1.63 11.65
CA ASN A 104 -24.75 2.01 12.63
C ASN A 104 -23.43 1.23 12.49
N ARG A 105 -23.27 0.33 11.52
CA ARG A 105 -22.05 -0.51 11.37
C ARG A 105 -20.72 0.25 11.45
N ASN A 106 -20.69 1.48 10.95
CA ASN A 106 -19.49 2.34 10.94
C ASN A 106 -19.11 2.90 12.33
N SER A 107 -19.91 2.67 13.37
CA SER A 107 -19.51 2.96 14.75
C SER A 107 -18.57 1.91 15.34
N SER A 108 -18.59 0.67 14.82
CA SER A 108 -17.67 -0.41 15.23
C SER A 108 -16.26 -0.14 14.71
N GLY A 109 -15.27 -0.17 15.62
CA GLY A 109 -13.86 -0.05 15.25
C GLY A 109 -13.35 -1.30 14.54
N GLU A 110 -13.85 -2.44 14.98
CA GLU A 110 -13.57 -3.78 14.53
C GLU A 110 -14.05 -3.97 13.08
N TYR A 111 -15.26 -3.48 12.76
CA TYR A 111 -15.75 -3.49 11.38
C TYR A 111 -14.86 -2.63 10.46
N LYS A 112 -14.38 -1.47 10.90
CA LYS A 112 -13.46 -0.64 10.10
C LYS A 112 -12.15 -1.35 9.83
N VAL A 113 -11.60 -2.03 10.84
CA VAL A 113 -10.38 -2.84 10.71
C VAL A 113 -10.61 -4.01 9.76
N PHE A 114 -11.71 -4.75 9.93
CA PHE A 114 -12.07 -5.86 9.05
C PHE A 114 -12.24 -5.38 7.61
N ARG A 115 -13.00 -4.30 7.39
CA ARG A 115 -13.21 -3.69 6.07
C ARG A 115 -11.91 -3.31 5.40
N GLN A 116 -10.99 -2.67 6.12
CA GLN A 116 -9.69 -2.31 5.57
C GLN A 116 -8.88 -3.56 5.20
N ALA A 117 -8.78 -4.53 6.11
CA ALA A 117 -8.07 -5.78 5.86
C ALA A 117 -8.68 -6.60 4.71
N TYR A 118 -10.01 -6.53 4.54
CA TYR A 118 -10.73 -7.19 3.46
C TYR A 118 -10.40 -6.56 2.10
N LEU A 119 -10.29 -5.23 2.03
CA LEU A 119 -9.94 -4.48 0.83
C LEU A 119 -8.43 -4.49 0.50
N ASP A 120 -7.57 -4.73 1.50
CA ASP A 120 -6.12 -4.81 1.30
C ASP A 120 -5.67 -6.12 0.60
N LYS A 121 -6.57 -7.10 0.47
CA LYS A 121 -6.32 -8.35 -0.26
C LYS A 121 -6.67 -8.17 -1.74
N ASP A 122 -5.67 -8.20 -2.62
CA ASP A 122 -5.83 -8.02 -4.07
C ASP A 122 -6.91 -8.94 -4.68
N GLU A 123 -7.02 -10.19 -4.20
CA GLU A 123 -8.04 -11.16 -4.65
C GLU A 123 -9.48 -10.67 -4.41
N ASN A 124 -9.73 -10.02 -3.27
CA ASN A 124 -11.04 -9.49 -2.91
C ASN A 124 -11.38 -8.22 -3.68
N THR A 125 -10.38 -7.38 -3.96
CA THR A 125 -10.58 -6.14 -4.72
C THR A 125 -11.00 -6.44 -6.15
N VAL A 126 -10.45 -7.50 -6.75
CA VAL A 126 -10.84 -7.98 -8.08
C VAL A 126 -12.27 -8.52 -8.07
N SER A 127 -12.64 -9.34 -7.09
CA SER A 127 -14.00 -9.94 -7.01
C SER A 127 -15.10 -8.90 -6.72
N LEU A 128 -14.77 -7.81 -6.03
CA LEU A 128 -15.68 -6.71 -5.73
C LEU A 128 -15.80 -5.67 -6.83
N SER A 129 -14.86 -5.62 -7.78
CA SER A 129 -14.77 -4.58 -8.82
C SER A 129 -16.00 -4.49 -9.73
N SER A 130 -16.79 -5.56 -9.83
CA SER A 130 -18.01 -5.64 -10.63
C SER A 130 -19.28 -5.15 -9.90
N LEU A 131 -19.19 -4.88 -8.59
CA LEU A 131 -20.32 -4.46 -7.75
C LEU A 131 -20.37 -2.93 -7.60
N SER A 132 -21.57 -2.38 -7.36
CA SER A 132 -21.72 -0.97 -7.00
C SER A 132 -21.09 -0.70 -5.62
N ALA A 133 -20.69 0.55 -5.34
CA ALA A 133 -20.10 0.90 -4.04
C ALA A 133 -21.02 0.56 -2.84
N GLU A 134 -22.34 0.62 -3.03
CA GLU A 134 -23.31 0.24 -2.01
C GLU A 134 -23.39 -1.29 -1.83
N ASP A 135 -23.36 -2.06 -2.92
CA ASP A 135 -23.39 -3.52 -2.86
C ASP A 135 -22.06 -4.10 -2.35
N GLN A 136 -20.93 -3.46 -2.66
CA GLN A 136 -19.62 -3.80 -2.06
C GLN A 136 -19.65 -3.65 -0.54
N GLU A 137 -20.17 -2.53 -0.06
CA GLU A 137 -20.25 -2.25 1.38
C GLU A 137 -21.19 -3.23 2.10
N ARG A 138 -22.33 -3.57 1.51
CA ARG A 138 -23.22 -4.62 2.04
C ARG A 138 -22.53 -5.98 2.08
N PHE A 139 -21.82 -6.32 1.01
CA PHE A 139 -21.12 -7.59 0.89
C PHE A 139 -19.98 -7.74 1.92
N ILE A 140 -19.22 -6.68 2.15
CA ILE A 140 -18.18 -6.69 3.19
C ILE A 140 -18.80 -6.84 4.58
N TYR A 141 -19.93 -6.17 4.82
CA TYR A 141 -20.62 -6.26 6.10
C TYR A 141 -21.26 -7.63 6.38
N GLN A 142 -21.90 -8.26 5.39
CA GLN A 142 -22.42 -9.62 5.58
C GLN A 142 -21.29 -10.63 5.81
N GLU A 143 -20.13 -10.47 5.17
CA GLU A 143 -18.98 -11.33 5.46
C GLU A 143 -18.45 -11.09 6.87
N PHE A 144 -18.39 -9.85 7.33
CA PHE A 144 -18.07 -9.53 8.72
C PHE A 144 -19.02 -10.23 9.69
N VAL A 145 -20.34 -10.13 9.45
CA VAL A 145 -21.36 -10.81 10.26
C VAL A 145 -21.17 -12.33 10.23
N ARG A 146 -20.94 -12.91 9.05
CA ARG A 146 -20.74 -14.37 8.89
C ARG A 146 -19.51 -14.86 9.64
N HIS A 147 -18.42 -14.11 9.70
CA HIS A 147 -17.24 -14.53 10.46
C HIS A 147 -17.49 -14.53 11.97
N HIS A 148 -18.36 -13.63 12.46
CA HIS A 148 -18.62 -13.43 13.88
C HIS A 148 -19.98 -13.92 14.39
N HIS A 149 -20.80 -14.59 13.56
CA HIS A 149 -22.17 -14.93 13.94
C HIS A 149 -22.25 -15.83 15.18
N GLY A 150 -21.31 -16.77 15.37
CA GLY A 150 -21.17 -17.57 16.59
C GLY A 150 -20.93 -16.69 17.83
N ASP A 151 -20.01 -15.73 17.74
CA ASP A 151 -19.76 -14.75 18.82
C ASP A 151 -21.03 -13.92 19.12
N ARG A 152 -21.74 -13.50 18.08
CA ARG A 152 -22.95 -12.67 18.19
C ARG A 152 -24.03 -13.37 18.97
N ILE A 153 -24.38 -14.60 18.57
CA ILE A 153 -25.43 -15.34 19.26
C ILE A 153 -25.05 -15.68 20.70
N ALA A 154 -23.77 -15.99 20.95
CA ALA A 154 -23.28 -16.25 22.29
C ALA A 154 -23.44 -15.01 23.20
N SER A 155 -23.06 -13.82 22.73
CA SER A 155 -23.28 -12.56 23.45
C SER A 155 -24.78 -12.29 23.68
N TRP A 156 -25.64 -12.56 22.70
CA TRP A 156 -27.09 -12.35 22.85
C TRP A 156 -27.72 -13.25 23.90
N ILE A 157 -27.29 -14.51 23.98
CA ILE A 157 -27.75 -15.48 24.99
C ILE A 157 -27.25 -15.07 26.38
N ARG A 158 -26.00 -14.59 26.51
CA ARG A 158 -25.43 -14.09 27.76
C ARG A 158 -25.98 -12.72 28.18
N ASN A 159 -26.62 -12.00 27.26
CA ASN A 159 -27.05 -10.62 27.44
C ASN A 159 -25.87 -9.69 27.78
N GLU A 160 -24.79 -9.85 27.01
CA GLU A 160 -23.55 -9.09 27.10
C GLU A 160 -23.37 -8.19 25.87
N ASP A 161 -22.66 -7.08 26.04
CA ASP A 161 -22.25 -6.26 24.90
C ASP A 161 -21.22 -7.03 24.07
N ASN A 162 -21.47 -7.13 22.77
CA ASN A 162 -20.53 -7.76 21.84
C ASN A 162 -19.47 -6.73 21.42
N ALA A 163 -18.19 -7.06 21.61
CA ALA A 163 -17.08 -6.16 21.25
C ALA A 163 -16.93 -5.94 19.73
N TRP A 164 -17.43 -6.87 18.92
CA TRP A 164 -17.21 -6.89 17.47
C TRP A 164 -18.28 -6.08 16.72
N CYS A 165 -19.54 -6.17 17.14
CA CYS A 165 -20.65 -5.50 16.46
C CYS A 165 -21.55 -4.72 17.40
N TYR A 166 -22.12 -3.61 16.90
CA TYR A 166 -23.29 -3.00 17.53
C TYR A 166 -24.40 -4.05 17.61
N THR A 167 -24.99 -4.24 18.79
CA THR A 167 -26.13 -5.13 18.97
C THR A 167 -27.38 -4.28 19.22
N ASP A 168 -28.42 -4.51 18.44
CA ASP A 168 -29.71 -3.84 18.63
C ASP A 168 -30.34 -4.28 19.98
N PRO A 169 -30.62 -3.36 20.92
CA PRO A 169 -31.18 -3.70 22.22
C PRO A 169 -32.49 -4.51 22.14
N LYS A 170 -33.27 -4.33 21.07
CA LYS A 170 -34.51 -5.10 20.87
C LYS A 170 -34.25 -6.59 20.64
N ILE A 171 -33.15 -6.94 19.97
CA ILE A 171 -32.77 -8.34 19.76
C ILE A 171 -32.43 -8.99 21.11
N LEU A 172 -31.67 -8.28 21.96
CA LEU A 172 -31.36 -8.75 23.31
C LEU A 172 -32.63 -8.98 24.14
N GLU A 173 -33.60 -8.06 24.10
CA GLU A 173 -34.89 -8.22 24.77
C GLU A 173 -35.67 -9.45 24.27
N ILE A 174 -35.71 -9.67 22.96
CA ILE A 174 -36.39 -10.82 22.35
C ILE A 174 -35.73 -12.12 22.78
N ILE A 175 -34.40 -12.24 22.61
CA ILE A 175 -33.64 -13.45 22.97
C ILE A 175 -33.77 -13.72 24.47
N ALA A 176 -33.57 -12.71 25.33
CA ALA A 176 -33.73 -12.86 26.77
C ALA A 176 -35.13 -13.36 27.17
N SER A 177 -36.17 -12.92 26.46
CA SER A 177 -37.55 -13.41 26.66
C SER A 177 -37.75 -14.86 26.21
N MET A 178 -37.06 -15.31 25.16
CA MET A 178 -37.15 -16.68 24.62
C MET A 178 -36.56 -17.69 25.59
N ILE A 179 -35.45 -17.34 26.24
CA ILE A 179 -34.71 -18.23 27.14
C ILE A 179 -34.96 -17.91 28.63
N SER A 180 -35.95 -17.10 28.98
CA SER A 180 -36.18 -16.65 30.36
C SER A 180 -36.38 -17.81 31.35
N GLY A 181 -36.93 -18.94 30.89
CA GLY A 181 -37.13 -20.16 31.66
C GLY A 181 -35.87 -21.00 31.91
N LEU A 182 -34.73 -20.71 31.27
CA LEU A 182 -33.47 -21.43 31.46
C LEU A 182 -32.68 -20.87 32.64
N ARG A 183 -31.97 -21.76 33.36
CA ARG A 183 -31.07 -21.35 34.45
C ARG A 183 -29.83 -20.63 33.90
N PRO A 184 -29.24 -19.67 34.64
CA PRO A 184 -28.07 -18.91 34.17
C PRO A 184 -26.92 -19.78 33.69
N MET A 185 -26.55 -20.83 34.44
CA MET A 185 -25.47 -21.74 34.04
C MET A 185 -25.75 -22.45 32.72
N PHE A 186 -27.01 -22.84 32.47
CA PHE A 186 -27.39 -23.49 31.22
C PHE A 186 -27.33 -22.51 30.04
N LYS A 187 -27.72 -21.25 30.25
CA LYS A 187 -27.60 -20.20 29.21
C LYS A 187 -26.14 -19.99 28.80
N ASP A 188 -25.24 -19.96 29.78
CA ASP A 188 -23.81 -19.78 29.51
C ASP A 188 -23.21 -20.97 28.74
N ASP A 189 -23.55 -22.20 29.12
CA ASP A 189 -23.10 -23.39 28.39
C ASP A 189 -23.77 -23.48 27.00
N LEU A 190 -25.03 -23.05 26.85
CA LEU A 190 -25.71 -22.93 25.55
C LEU A 190 -25.02 -21.90 24.64
N ALA A 191 -24.70 -20.72 25.16
CA ALA A 191 -23.94 -19.70 24.44
C ALA A 191 -22.58 -20.24 23.98
N THR A 192 -21.90 -20.95 24.87
CA THR A 192 -20.59 -21.58 24.60
C THR A 192 -20.68 -22.60 23.47
N ILE A 193 -21.73 -23.42 23.42
CA ILE A 193 -21.95 -24.38 22.34
C ILE A 193 -22.21 -23.66 21.01
N CYS A 194 -23.08 -22.64 20.99
CA CYS A 194 -23.38 -21.86 19.79
C CYS A 194 -22.20 -21.01 19.30
N GLU A 195 -21.22 -20.69 20.15
CA GLU A 195 -19.99 -20.00 19.74
C GLU A 195 -19.01 -20.96 19.06
N SER A 196 -19.04 -22.22 19.47
CA SER A 196 -18.00 -23.20 19.16
C SER A 196 -17.88 -23.57 17.68
N HIS A 197 -18.91 -23.40 16.85
CA HIS A 197 -18.85 -23.79 15.43
C HIS A 197 -18.06 -22.82 14.56
N ASN A 198 -17.61 -21.69 15.12
CA ASN A 198 -16.69 -20.75 14.48
C ASN A 198 -15.26 -20.78 15.08
N LEU A 199 -15.00 -21.60 16.09
CA LEU A 199 -13.73 -21.62 16.84
C LEU A 199 -12.97 -22.95 16.67
N ASP A 200 -11.65 -22.94 16.83
CA ASP A 200 -10.83 -24.15 16.93
C ASP A 200 -10.27 -24.28 18.36
N ASP A 201 -11.16 -24.51 19.33
CA ASP A 201 -10.86 -24.50 20.76
C ASP A 201 -11.51 -25.67 21.56
N LEU A 202 -12.03 -26.69 20.87
CA LEU A 202 -12.72 -27.82 21.52
C LEU A 202 -11.81 -28.67 22.44
N ASP A 203 -10.50 -28.45 22.42
CA ASP A 203 -9.55 -29.09 23.33
C ASP A 203 -9.51 -28.43 24.74
N ASP A 204 -10.16 -27.28 24.91
CA ASP A 204 -10.39 -26.65 26.22
C ASP A 204 -11.55 -27.34 26.98
N PHE A 205 -11.24 -28.42 27.68
CA PHE A 205 -12.19 -29.15 28.53
C PHE A 205 -12.64 -28.39 29.80
N GLU A 206 -12.05 -27.23 30.11
CA GLU A 206 -12.53 -26.37 31.20
C GLU A 206 -13.67 -25.46 30.71
N LYS A 207 -13.55 -24.95 29.47
CA LYS A 207 -14.63 -24.28 28.73
C LYS A 207 -15.74 -25.29 28.40
N TYR A 208 -15.39 -26.38 27.73
CA TYR A 208 -16.33 -27.43 27.30
C TYR A 208 -16.34 -28.59 28.30
N LYS A 209 -17.12 -28.45 29.37
CA LYS A 209 -17.15 -29.45 30.43
C LYS A 209 -17.77 -30.77 29.97
N VAL A 210 -17.04 -31.86 30.16
CA VAL A 210 -17.48 -33.24 29.85
C VAL A 210 -18.64 -33.71 30.75
N GLU A 211 -18.74 -33.16 31.97
CA GLU A 211 -19.88 -33.38 32.86
C GLU A 211 -20.26 -32.07 33.58
N LYS A 212 -21.52 -31.64 33.42
CA LYS A 212 -22.07 -30.42 34.01
C LYS A 212 -23.46 -30.68 34.59
N ALA A 213 -23.66 -30.37 35.88
CA ALA A 213 -24.95 -30.53 36.54
C ALA A 213 -25.77 -29.24 36.52
N TYR A 214 -27.01 -29.32 36.03
CA TYR A 214 -27.97 -28.21 36.04
C TYR A 214 -29.05 -28.35 37.10
N GLY A 215 -29.16 -29.53 37.73
CA GLY A 215 -30.10 -29.84 38.80
C GLY A 215 -29.65 -31.02 39.66
N THR A 216 -30.58 -31.64 40.39
CA THR A 216 -30.30 -32.70 41.37
C THR A 216 -30.50 -34.10 40.82
N SER A 217 -31.20 -34.25 39.69
CA SER A 217 -31.39 -35.53 39.02
C SER A 217 -30.20 -35.89 38.13
N PRO A 218 -29.80 -37.17 38.02
CA PRO A 218 -28.84 -37.61 37.01
C PRO A 218 -29.25 -37.24 35.56
N GLN A 219 -30.55 -37.08 35.29
CA GLN A 219 -31.06 -36.64 33.99
C GLN A 219 -30.83 -35.15 33.71
N GLU A 220 -30.42 -34.38 34.72
CA GLU A 220 -30.09 -32.95 34.63
C GLU A 220 -28.57 -32.72 34.53
N LYS A 221 -27.80 -33.76 34.20
CA LYS A 221 -26.35 -33.69 33.97
C LYS A 221 -26.02 -33.78 32.48
N GLY A 222 -25.54 -32.70 31.87
CA GLY A 222 -25.17 -32.66 30.46
C GLY A 222 -23.66 -32.71 30.21
N ASN A 223 -23.28 -33.02 28.98
CA ASN A 223 -21.92 -32.98 28.46
C ASN A 223 -21.82 -31.86 27.41
N VAL A 224 -21.25 -30.72 27.82
CA VAL A 224 -21.15 -29.51 27.00
C VAL A 224 -20.21 -29.74 25.81
N PHE A 225 -19.10 -30.44 26.04
CA PHE A 225 -18.15 -30.83 24.99
C PHE A 225 -18.80 -31.68 23.90
N TYR A 226 -19.52 -32.73 24.30
CA TYR A 226 -20.17 -33.61 23.34
C TYR A 226 -21.28 -32.88 22.57
N ALA A 227 -22.03 -31.99 23.23
CA ALA A 227 -23.03 -31.18 22.55
C ALA A 227 -22.41 -30.26 21.48
N ALA A 228 -21.32 -29.56 21.78
CA ALA A 228 -20.56 -28.75 20.83
C ALA A 228 -20.06 -29.58 19.64
N LEU A 229 -19.48 -30.73 19.92
CA LEU A 229 -18.96 -31.65 18.91
C LEU A 229 -20.07 -32.13 17.96
N ILE A 230 -21.26 -32.46 18.49
CA ILE A 230 -22.40 -32.91 17.70
C ILE A 230 -23.02 -31.79 16.86
N VAL A 231 -23.24 -30.60 17.42
CA VAL A 231 -23.81 -29.47 16.67
C VAL A 231 -22.90 -29.09 15.50
N ARG A 232 -21.58 -29.01 15.73
CA ARG A 232 -20.59 -28.78 14.68
C ARG A 232 -20.61 -29.85 13.59
N THR A 233 -20.72 -31.12 13.98
CA THR A 233 -20.77 -32.22 13.02
C THR A 233 -22.05 -32.17 12.18
N ALA A 234 -23.19 -31.87 12.80
CA ALA A 234 -24.47 -31.77 12.09
C ALA A 234 -24.49 -30.61 11.08
N ASP A 235 -23.94 -29.45 11.46
CA ASP A 235 -23.84 -28.29 10.56
C ASP A 235 -22.89 -28.57 9.39
N LEU A 236 -21.71 -29.11 9.69
CA LEU A 236 -20.67 -29.49 8.72
C LEU A 236 -21.16 -30.51 7.68
N LEU A 237 -22.12 -31.38 8.02
CA LEU A 237 -22.59 -32.42 7.10
C LEU A 237 -23.81 -32.00 6.29
N HIS A 238 -24.50 -30.91 6.65
CA HIS A 238 -25.69 -30.45 5.94
C HIS A 238 -25.33 -29.61 4.71
N ILE A 239 -24.76 -30.25 3.69
CA ILE A 239 -24.35 -29.61 2.42
C ILE A 239 -25.18 -30.06 1.22
N THR A 240 -26.37 -30.61 1.46
CA THR A 240 -27.24 -31.23 0.45
C THR A 240 -28.06 -30.20 -0.34
N SER A 241 -28.53 -30.62 -1.52
CA SER A 241 -29.26 -29.78 -2.49
C SER A 241 -30.58 -29.18 -2.01
N ASP A 242 -31.12 -29.62 -0.87
CA ASP A 242 -32.29 -29.01 -0.25
C ASP A 242 -32.00 -27.63 0.37
N ARG A 243 -30.72 -27.29 0.60
CA ARG A 243 -30.28 -25.90 0.88
C ARG A 243 -30.33 -24.99 -0.34
N THR A 244 -30.47 -25.55 -1.54
CA THR A 244 -30.43 -24.82 -2.82
C THR A 244 -31.60 -25.17 -3.75
N PRO A 245 -32.85 -24.78 -3.42
CA PRO A 245 -33.98 -25.11 -4.30
C PRO A 245 -33.88 -24.42 -5.66
N SER A 246 -34.08 -25.17 -6.74
CA SER A 246 -33.89 -24.69 -8.12
C SER A 246 -34.77 -23.48 -8.50
N ILE A 247 -35.99 -23.40 -7.97
CA ILE A 247 -36.88 -22.24 -8.17
C ILE A 247 -36.33 -21.00 -7.49
N GLU A 248 -35.83 -21.14 -6.26
CA GLU A 248 -35.27 -20.02 -5.50
C GLU A 248 -33.96 -19.54 -6.13
N TYR A 249 -33.09 -20.45 -6.59
CA TYR A 249 -31.90 -20.08 -7.35
C TYR A 249 -32.25 -19.22 -8.57
N ALA A 250 -33.29 -19.61 -9.32
CA ALA A 250 -33.74 -18.87 -10.51
C ALA A 250 -34.32 -17.49 -10.14
N ILE A 251 -35.02 -17.38 -9.01
CA ILE A 251 -35.63 -16.12 -8.55
C ILE A 251 -34.57 -15.17 -7.98
N ILE A 252 -33.70 -15.68 -7.11
CA ILE A 252 -32.61 -14.93 -6.47
C ILE A 252 -31.58 -14.50 -7.50
N SER A 253 -31.26 -15.39 -8.46
CA SER A 253 -30.22 -15.19 -9.48
C SER A 253 -28.92 -14.62 -8.88
N PRO A 254 -28.22 -15.38 -8.01
CA PRO A 254 -27.06 -14.87 -7.28
C PRO A 254 -26.01 -14.26 -8.21
N THR A 255 -25.58 -13.04 -7.91
CA THR A 255 -24.58 -12.30 -8.70
C THR A 255 -23.21 -12.31 -8.06
N ASN A 256 -23.14 -12.55 -6.74
CA ASN A 256 -21.86 -12.60 -6.05
C ASN A 256 -21.14 -13.95 -6.28
N PRO A 257 -19.81 -13.95 -6.52
CA PRO A 257 -19.04 -15.17 -6.74
C PRO A 257 -19.14 -16.22 -5.62
N ILE A 258 -19.08 -15.82 -4.35
CA ILE A 258 -19.16 -16.75 -3.20
C ILE A 258 -20.52 -17.43 -3.18
N SER A 259 -21.59 -16.66 -3.37
CA SER A 259 -22.94 -17.23 -3.43
C SER A 259 -23.09 -18.17 -4.62
N GLN A 260 -22.65 -17.80 -5.82
CA GLN A 260 -22.72 -18.67 -7.00
C GLN A 260 -22.00 -20.01 -6.77
N GLU A 261 -20.82 -19.96 -6.15
CA GLU A 261 -20.01 -21.13 -5.81
C GLU A 261 -20.68 -22.01 -4.75
N GLU A 262 -21.19 -21.43 -3.67
CA GLU A 262 -21.92 -22.15 -2.61
C GLU A 262 -23.20 -22.82 -3.14
N TRP A 263 -23.96 -22.11 -3.98
CA TRP A 263 -25.15 -22.67 -4.62
C TRP A 263 -24.81 -23.82 -5.57
N ALA A 264 -23.79 -23.67 -6.40
CA ALA A 264 -23.35 -24.71 -7.33
C ALA A 264 -22.84 -25.97 -6.59
N LYS A 265 -22.04 -25.77 -5.54
CA LYS A 265 -21.52 -26.82 -4.66
C LYS A 265 -22.62 -27.66 -4.03
N GLN A 266 -23.56 -27.01 -3.33
CA GLN A 266 -24.59 -27.71 -2.54
C GLN A 266 -25.67 -28.34 -3.42
N ASN A 267 -26.04 -27.69 -4.54
CA ASN A 267 -27.02 -28.22 -5.49
C ASN A 267 -26.57 -29.56 -6.13
N ALA A 268 -25.26 -29.77 -6.28
CA ALA A 268 -24.75 -31.02 -6.82
C ALA A 268 -24.86 -32.20 -5.83
N VAL A 269 -24.91 -31.94 -4.52
CA VAL A 269 -24.91 -32.97 -3.47
C VAL A 269 -26.32 -33.52 -3.28
N SER A 270 -26.49 -34.80 -3.60
CA SER A 270 -27.77 -35.50 -3.45
C SER A 270 -27.99 -36.03 -2.04
N SER A 271 -26.95 -36.53 -1.38
CA SER A 271 -27.06 -37.10 -0.03
C SER A 271 -25.71 -37.16 0.69
N VAL A 272 -25.78 -37.05 2.02
CA VAL A 272 -24.71 -37.39 2.95
C VAL A 272 -25.25 -38.44 3.92
N SER A 273 -24.60 -39.60 4.02
CA SER A 273 -25.09 -40.69 4.87
C SER A 273 -23.95 -41.56 5.41
N PRO A 274 -24.12 -42.27 6.54
CA PRO A 274 -23.10 -43.20 7.03
C PRO A 274 -22.83 -44.31 6.01
N LYS A 275 -21.56 -44.46 5.62
CA LYS A 275 -21.13 -45.50 4.69
C LYS A 275 -21.34 -46.88 5.34
N ILE A 276 -21.88 -47.82 4.58
CA ILE A 276 -21.93 -49.23 4.98
C ILE A 276 -20.49 -49.75 5.00
N ALA A 277 -20.04 -50.23 6.16
CA ALA A 277 -18.68 -50.75 6.33
C ALA A 277 -18.47 -52.05 5.51
N GLU A 278 -17.23 -52.28 5.12
CA GLU A 278 -16.80 -53.48 4.40
C GLU A 278 -16.08 -54.44 5.35
N ASP A 279 -16.35 -55.75 5.24
CA ASP A 279 -15.64 -56.77 6.00
C ASP A 279 -14.22 -57.03 5.44
N GLN A 280 -13.47 -57.96 6.07
CA GLN A 280 -12.10 -58.28 5.67
C GLN A 280 -12.01 -58.85 4.24
N ASP A 281 -13.11 -59.36 3.70
CA ASP A 281 -13.22 -59.90 2.34
C ASP A 281 -13.75 -58.85 1.34
N GLY A 282 -14.01 -57.61 1.79
CA GLY A 282 -14.50 -56.49 0.97
C GLY A 282 -16.03 -56.49 0.76
N ASN A 283 -16.78 -57.30 1.50
CA ASN A 283 -18.25 -57.33 1.38
C ASN A 283 -18.89 -56.28 2.30
N LYS A 284 -19.91 -55.59 1.78
CA LYS A 284 -20.71 -54.64 2.57
C LYS A 284 -21.45 -55.35 3.71
N ASN A 285 -21.25 -54.89 4.93
CA ASN A 285 -21.87 -55.43 6.14
C ASN A 285 -22.39 -54.30 7.04
N ASP A 286 -23.71 -54.13 7.06
CA ASP A 286 -24.39 -53.08 7.83
C ASP A 286 -24.34 -53.30 9.36
N ALA A 287 -23.95 -54.50 9.81
CA ALA A 287 -23.80 -54.80 11.23
C ALA A 287 -22.44 -54.36 11.81
N LEU A 288 -21.48 -53.95 10.96
CA LEU A 288 -20.19 -53.44 11.42
C LEU A 288 -20.30 -51.96 11.83
N PRO A 289 -19.48 -51.50 12.81
CA PRO A 289 -19.44 -50.09 13.20
C PRO A 289 -19.11 -49.19 12.01
N LYS A 290 -19.89 -48.12 11.85
CA LYS A 290 -19.69 -47.12 10.79
C LYS A 290 -18.81 -46.00 11.35
N ASP A 291 -17.72 -45.68 10.66
CA ASP A 291 -16.81 -44.60 11.01
C ASP A 291 -16.55 -43.61 9.86
N THR A 292 -17.28 -43.74 8.75
CA THR A 292 -17.09 -42.94 7.54
C THR A 292 -18.44 -42.46 7.01
N PHE A 293 -18.54 -41.20 6.58
CA PHE A 293 -19.69 -40.70 5.82
C PHE A 293 -19.44 -40.85 4.32
N GLU A 294 -20.45 -41.24 3.56
CA GLU A 294 -20.43 -41.25 2.10
C GLU A 294 -21.17 -40.01 1.58
N VAL A 295 -20.54 -39.27 0.67
CA VAL A 295 -21.12 -38.09 0.00
C VAL A 295 -21.37 -38.41 -1.46
N SER A 296 -22.63 -38.40 -1.86
CA SER A 296 -23.05 -38.61 -3.25
C SER A 296 -23.42 -37.29 -3.91
N ALA A 297 -22.76 -36.99 -5.03
CA ALA A 297 -23.02 -35.78 -5.81
C ALA A 297 -22.91 -36.05 -7.31
N PHE A 298 -23.58 -35.23 -8.13
CA PHE A 298 -23.52 -35.31 -9.58
C PHE A 298 -23.30 -33.92 -10.19
N PHE A 299 -22.23 -33.78 -10.97
CA PHE A 299 -21.88 -32.54 -11.64
C PHE A 299 -22.05 -32.65 -13.16
N GLU A 300 -22.89 -31.80 -13.73
CA GLU A 300 -22.99 -31.61 -15.19
C GLU A 300 -22.03 -30.54 -15.73
N LYS A 301 -21.63 -29.61 -14.86
CA LYS A 301 -20.70 -28.51 -15.12
C LYS A 301 -19.64 -28.49 -14.02
N GLU A 302 -18.50 -27.88 -14.31
CA GLU A 302 -17.37 -27.74 -13.38
C GLU A 302 -17.65 -26.78 -12.20
N ASP A 303 -18.68 -25.94 -12.31
CA ASP A 303 -19.05 -24.95 -11.30
C ASP A 303 -19.24 -25.60 -9.92
N GLY A 304 -18.53 -25.11 -8.91
CA GLY A 304 -18.62 -25.61 -7.53
C GLY A 304 -17.96 -26.98 -7.28
N PHE A 305 -17.42 -27.67 -8.29
CA PHE A 305 -16.80 -28.98 -8.13
C PHE A 305 -15.56 -28.91 -7.23
N PHE A 306 -14.61 -28.02 -7.54
CA PHE A 306 -13.39 -27.86 -6.76
C PHE A 306 -13.70 -27.41 -5.33
N SER A 307 -14.67 -26.51 -5.19
CA SER A 307 -15.19 -26.00 -3.92
C SER A 307 -15.77 -27.12 -3.06
N LEU A 308 -16.50 -28.08 -3.65
CA LEU A 308 -16.96 -29.27 -2.93
C LEU A 308 -15.78 -30.11 -2.44
N ILE A 309 -14.80 -30.40 -3.30
CA ILE A 309 -13.67 -31.25 -2.92
C ILE A 309 -12.82 -30.59 -1.82
N GLU A 310 -12.60 -29.27 -1.89
CA GLU A 310 -11.92 -28.52 -0.85
C GLU A 310 -12.70 -28.54 0.47
N TYR A 311 -14.00 -28.32 0.41
CA TYR A 311 -14.88 -28.42 1.57
C TYR A 311 -14.85 -29.82 2.21
N LEU A 312 -14.94 -30.89 1.42
CA LEU A 312 -14.89 -32.26 1.93
C LEU A 312 -13.53 -32.61 2.54
N LYS A 313 -12.44 -32.03 2.03
CA LYS A 313 -11.11 -32.16 2.62
C LYS A 313 -11.06 -31.49 4.00
N TYR A 314 -11.57 -30.26 4.11
CA TYR A 314 -11.69 -29.56 5.40
C TYR A 314 -12.54 -30.37 6.38
N ALA A 315 -13.75 -30.78 5.95
CA ALA A 315 -14.67 -31.55 6.78
C ALA A 315 -14.05 -32.88 7.26
N ARG A 316 -13.28 -33.56 6.42
CA ARG A 316 -12.54 -34.78 6.80
C ARG A 316 -11.55 -34.54 7.95
N GLU A 317 -10.79 -33.44 7.90
CA GLU A 317 -9.84 -33.11 8.97
C GLU A 317 -10.56 -32.74 10.27
N GLU A 318 -11.68 -32.01 10.18
CA GLU A 318 -12.53 -31.72 11.34
C GLU A 318 -13.09 -32.99 12.00
N LEU A 319 -13.62 -33.95 11.21
CA LEU A 319 -14.10 -35.23 11.75
C LEU A 319 -12.99 -36.01 12.48
N LYS A 320 -11.78 -36.07 11.89
CA LYS A 320 -10.62 -36.71 12.54
C LYS A 320 -10.24 -36.02 13.85
N ASN A 321 -10.22 -34.69 13.86
CA ASN A 321 -9.92 -33.93 15.06
C ASN A 321 -10.98 -34.17 16.15
N ASN A 322 -12.26 -34.11 15.79
CA ASN A 322 -13.38 -34.40 16.69
C ASN A 322 -13.29 -35.82 17.28
N HIS A 323 -12.98 -36.83 16.46
CA HIS A 323 -12.76 -38.19 16.94
C HIS A 323 -11.60 -38.27 17.93
N ARG A 324 -10.46 -37.64 17.61
CA ARG A 324 -9.29 -37.58 18.51
C ARG A 324 -9.63 -36.92 19.84
N LEU A 325 -10.35 -35.79 19.82
CA LEU A 325 -10.77 -35.08 21.03
C LEU A 325 -11.75 -35.91 21.86
N ASN A 326 -12.70 -36.60 21.22
CA ASN A 326 -13.61 -37.49 21.94
C ASN A 326 -12.88 -38.68 22.60
N GLU A 327 -11.84 -39.22 21.95
CA GLU A 327 -10.98 -40.24 22.56
C GLU A 327 -10.19 -39.72 23.76
N ILE A 328 -9.76 -38.46 23.74
CA ILE A 328 -9.15 -37.79 24.90
C ILE A 328 -10.19 -37.64 26.02
N ALA A 329 -11.42 -37.20 25.70
CA ALA A 329 -12.52 -37.08 26.66
C ALA A 329 -12.83 -38.41 27.36
N LYS A 330 -12.88 -39.51 26.61
CA LYS A 330 -13.07 -40.87 27.14
C LYS A 330 -11.94 -41.29 28.08
N LYS A 331 -10.68 -41.04 27.70
CA LYS A 331 -9.50 -41.49 28.48
C LYS A 331 -9.23 -40.65 29.72
N LYS A 332 -9.32 -39.32 29.61
CA LYS A 332 -8.90 -38.38 30.66
C LYS A 332 -10.05 -37.99 31.60
N TYR A 333 -11.28 -37.93 31.08
CA TYR A 333 -12.46 -37.46 31.82
C TYR A 333 -13.56 -38.52 31.96
N ALA A 334 -13.28 -39.76 31.58
CA ALA A 334 -14.20 -40.89 31.66
C ALA A 334 -15.56 -40.64 30.96
N SER A 335 -15.54 -39.87 29.86
CA SER A 335 -16.75 -39.68 29.02
C SER A 335 -17.29 -41.03 28.57
N LYS A 336 -18.62 -41.21 28.66
CA LYS A 336 -19.33 -42.43 28.24
C LYS A 336 -19.86 -42.35 26.79
N TYR A 337 -19.60 -41.24 26.09
CA TYR A 337 -20.14 -40.95 24.76
C TYR A 337 -19.16 -41.28 23.66
N ASP A 338 -19.66 -41.94 22.61
CA ASP A 338 -18.87 -42.34 21.47
C ASP A 338 -19.10 -41.42 20.26
N TYR A 339 -18.04 -41.21 19.49
CA TYR A 339 -18.04 -40.46 18.24
C TYR A 339 -17.14 -41.22 17.24
N PRO A 340 -17.72 -42.05 16.37
CA PRO A 340 -16.94 -42.99 15.58
C PRO A 340 -16.34 -42.36 14.32
N TRP A 341 -16.81 -41.19 13.87
CA TRP A 341 -16.53 -40.64 12.54
C TRP A 341 -15.10 -40.15 12.37
N LYS A 342 -14.41 -40.66 11.35
CA LYS A 342 -13.00 -40.37 11.05
C LYS A 342 -12.76 -39.91 9.62
N ASP A 343 -13.70 -40.13 8.72
CA ASP A 343 -13.47 -39.89 7.30
C ASP A 343 -14.76 -39.56 6.53
N ILE A 344 -14.56 -39.03 5.33
CA ILE A 344 -15.58 -38.84 4.31
C ILE A 344 -15.12 -39.56 3.04
N ASP A 345 -15.92 -40.52 2.58
CA ASP A 345 -15.79 -41.14 1.28
C ASP A 345 -16.53 -40.31 0.23
N ASP A 346 -15.76 -39.78 -0.70
CA ASP A 346 -16.26 -38.99 -1.81
C ASP A 346 -16.34 -39.81 -3.10
N SER A 347 -15.98 -41.10 -3.12
CA SER A 347 -15.88 -41.94 -4.33
C SER A 347 -17.18 -42.04 -5.16
N THR A 348 -18.33 -41.79 -4.55
CA THR A 348 -19.64 -41.80 -5.23
C THR A 348 -19.97 -40.50 -5.99
N ILE A 349 -19.15 -39.45 -5.86
CA ILE A 349 -19.31 -38.22 -6.66
C ILE A 349 -18.98 -38.50 -8.14
N GLN A 350 -19.93 -38.17 -9.00
CA GLN A 350 -19.86 -38.37 -10.44
C GLN A 350 -19.77 -37.03 -11.18
N ALA A 351 -19.01 -37.00 -12.27
CA ALA A 351 -18.86 -35.84 -13.15
C ALA A 351 -19.15 -36.24 -14.59
N LYS A 352 -19.88 -35.39 -15.32
CA LYS A 352 -20.20 -35.58 -16.73
C LYS A 352 -19.32 -34.67 -17.57
N ASN A 353 -18.62 -35.23 -18.55
CA ASN A 353 -17.77 -34.50 -19.51
C ASN A 353 -16.51 -33.83 -18.94
N PHE A 354 -16.11 -34.10 -17.69
CA PHE A 354 -14.82 -33.65 -17.15
C PHE A 354 -14.24 -34.66 -16.15
N GLU A 355 -12.92 -34.61 -15.97
CA GLU A 355 -12.18 -35.51 -15.09
C GLU A 355 -12.24 -35.03 -13.64
N ARG A 356 -12.51 -35.95 -12.72
CA ARG A 356 -12.50 -35.70 -11.27
C ARG A 356 -11.10 -35.36 -10.75
N ARG A 357 -10.06 -35.81 -11.46
CA ARG A 357 -8.67 -35.70 -11.02
C ARG A 357 -8.22 -34.25 -11.01
N GLN A 358 -7.87 -33.76 -9.82
CA GLN A 358 -7.22 -32.46 -9.67
C GLN A 358 -5.79 -32.54 -10.25
N LEU A 359 -5.50 -31.66 -11.20
CA LEU A 359 -4.17 -31.45 -11.74
C LEU A 359 -3.64 -30.13 -11.21
N SER A 360 -2.40 -30.11 -10.73
CA SER A 360 -1.74 -28.90 -10.23
C SER A 360 -0.34 -28.78 -10.85
N PHE A 361 0.17 -27.55 -10.92
CA PHE A 361 1.57 -27.35 -11.24
C PHE A 361 2.42 -27.92 -10.11
N THR A 362 3.29 -28.87 -10.46
CA THR A 362 4.30 -29.39 -9.54
C THR A 362 5.62 -28.70 -9.81
N ILE A 363 6.28 -28.25 -8.75
CA ILE A 363 7.60 -27.64 -8.83
C ILE A 363 8.68 -28.72 -8.98
N ASP A 364 9.51 -28.60 -10.01
CA ASP A 364 10.80 -29.29 -10.06
C ASP A 364 11.77 -28.57 -9.11
N GLN A 365 11.84 -29.05 -7.87
CA GLN A 365 12.63 -28.45 -6.80
C GLN A 365 14.10 -28.29 -7.19
N GLN A 366 14.66 -29.25 -7.94
CA GLN A 366 16.06 -29.19 -8.38
C GLN A 366 16.26 -28.04 -9.37
N LYS A 367 15.42 -27.94 -10.41
CA LYS A 367 15.54 -26.84 -11.38
C LYS A 367 15.29 -25.47 -10.78
N ILE A 368 14.33 -25.32 -9.86
CA ILE A 368 14.08 -24.04 -9.20
C ILE A 368 15.28 -23.60 -8.34
N LEU A 369 15.83 -24.53 -7.55
CA LEU A 369 17.04 -24.24 -6.79
C LEU A 369 18.22 -23.86 -7.71
N SER A 370 18.38 -24.53 -8.85
CA SER A 370 19.40 -24.17 -9.85
C SER A 370 19.17 -22.79 -10.47
N LEU A 371 17.91 -22.38 -10.68
CA LEU A 371 17.57 -21.03 -11.17
C LEU A 371 17.84 -19.95 -10.11
N LEU A 372 17.53 -20.23 -8.84
CA LEU A 372 17.76 -19.32 -7.70
C LEU A 372 19.26 -19.12 -7.41
N VAL A 373 20.07 -20.14 -7.67
CA VAL A 373 21.52 -20.14 -7.50
C VAL A 373 22.25 -19.70 -8.78
N GLY A 374 21.59 -19.70 -9.93
CA GLY A 374 22.16 -19.34 -11.23
C GLY A 374 22.34 -17.83 -11.44
N GLU A 375 23.12 -17.46 -12.46
CA GLU A 375 23.36 -16.06 -12.86
C GLU A 375 22.07 -15.30 -13.25
N THR A 376 20.95 -16.00 -13.45
CA THR A 376 19.69 -15.42 -13.93
C THR A 376 18.95 -14.51 -12.94
N LEU A 377 19.14 -14.70 -11.63
CA LEU A 377 18.48 -13.88 -10.58
C LEU A 377 19.43 -12.88 -9.93
N TYR A 378 20.72 -13.19 -9.88
CA TYR A 378 21.74 -12.36 -9.25
C TYR A 378 22.94 -12.17 -10.19
N ASN A 379 22.95 -11.07 -10.94
CA ASN A 379 24.07 -10.67 -11.79
C ASN A 379 25.29 -10.13 -11.00
N ASN A 380 25.21 -10.04 -9.66
CA ASN A 380 26.23 -9.41 -8.83
C ASN A 380 26.60 -10.28 -7.62
N LEU A 381 27.84 -10.78 -7.61
CA LEU A 381 28.39 -11.65 -6.55
C LEU A 381 28.38 -10.99 -5.16
N SER A 382 28.34 -9.65 -5.09
CA SER A 382 28.27 -8.88 -3.84
C SER A 382 26.98 -9.12 -3.05
N VAL A 383 25.92 -9.60 -3.70
CA VAL A 383 24.63 -9.86 -3.05
C VAL A 383 24.78 -10.92 -1.96
N SER A 384 25.58 -11.95 -2.16
CA SER A 384 25.77 -13.03 -1.18
C SER A 384 26.24 -12.53 0.18
N LEU A 385 27.25 -11.65 0.18
CA LEU A 385 27.80 -11.08 1.42
C LEU A 385 26.85 -10.05 2.02
N ARG A 386 26.12 -9.30 1.19
CA ARG A 386 25.06 -8.40 1.65
C ARG A 386 23.96 -9.16 2.39
N GLU A 387 23.38 -10.21 1.80
CA GLU A 387 22.28 -10.96 2.43
C GLU A 387 22.73 -11.65 3.73
N LEU A 388 23.96 -12.18 3.79
CA LEU A 388 24.52 -12.72 5.03
C LEU A 388 24.69 -11.67 6.12
N ALA A 389 25.26 -10.51 5.79
CA ALA A 389 25.40 -9.40 6.72
C ALA A 389 24.04 -8.89 7.21
N GLN A 390 23.03 -8.85 6.33
CA GLN A 390 21.67 -8.47 6.70
C GLN A 390 21.01 -9.44 7.65
N ASN A 391 21.10 -10.76 7.39
CA ASN A 391 20.56 -11.77 8.29
C ASN A 391 21.23 -11.68 9.69
N ALA A 392 22.54 -11.43 9.73
CA ALA A 392 23.28 -11.20 10.97
C ALA A 392 22.78 -9.95 11.71
N ILE A 393 22.58 -8.83 11.01
CA ILE A 393 22.03 -7.58 11.58
C ILE A 393 20.60 -7.79 12.10
N ASP A 394 19.74 -8.49 11.36
CA ASP A 394 18.38 -8.80 11.82
C ASP A 394 18.41 -9.66 13.09
N ALA A 395 19.30 -10.67 13.16
CA ALA A 395 19.42 -11.56 14.32
C ALA A 395 19.84 -10.83 15.60
N VAL A 396 20.78 -9.88 15.52
CA VAL A 396 21.18 -9.06 16.68
C VAL A 396 20.13 -8.01 17.04
N LYS A 397 19.42 -7.47 16.04
CA LYS A 397 18.33 -6.50 16.24
C LYS A 397 17.13 -7.12 16.94
N VAL A 398 16.73 -8.35 16.57
CA VAL A 398 15.65 -9.07 17.27
C VAL A 398 16.03 -9.31 18.73
N LYS A 399 17.25 -9.76 18.99
CA LYS A 399 17.70 -10.01 20.36
C LYS A 399 17.66 -8.74 21.21
N LEU A 400 18.11 -7.61 20.66
CA LEU A 400 18.00 -6.32 21.33
C LEU A 400 16.54 -5.96 21.64
N TYR A 401 15.64 -6.15 20.68
CA TYR A 401 14.21 -5.89 20.85
C TYR A 401 13.59 -6.77 21.95
N GLU A 402 13.88 -8.08 21.95
CA GLU A 402 13.39 -9.02 22.97
C GLU A 402 13.88 -8.64 24.38
N LEU A 403 15.15 -8.25 24.53
CA LEU A 403 15.71 -7.80 25.81
C LEU A 403 15.07 -6.50 26.33
N GLN A 404 14.76 -5.56 25.42
CA GLN A 404 14.10 -4.29 25.76
C GLN A 404 12.65 -4.48 26.22
N GLU A 405 11.88 -5.35 25.54
CA GLU A 405 10.50 -5.69 25.91
C GLU A 405 10.43 -6.43 27.26
N GLU A 406 11.40 -7.30 27.55
CA GLU A 406 11.45 -8.07 28.81
C GLU A 406 11.95 -7.24 30.01
N HIS A 407 12.26 -5.95 29.84
CA HIS A 407 12.85 -5.06 30.86
C HIS A 407 14.07 -5.68 31.57
N LYS A 408 14.88 -6.46 30.84
CA LYS A 408 16.10 -7.04 31.40
C LYS A 408 17.22 -6.01 31.36
N ASP A 409 17.79 -5.68 32.52
CA ASP A 409 19.03 -4.87 32.67
C ASP A 409 20.29 -5.68 32.28
N GLU A 410 20.24 -6.42 31.16
CA GLU A 410 21.42 -7.06 30.61
C GLU A 410 22.15 -6.09 29.67
N GLU A 411 23.43 -5.83 29.94
CA GLU A 411 24.30 -5.03 29.07
C GLU A 411 24.61 -5.83 27.79
N TYR A 412 23.74 -5.69 26.78
CA TYR A 412 23.89 -6.31 25.46
C TYR A 412 24.26 -5.27 24.40
N THR A 413 25.43 -5.45 23.79
CA THR A 413 25.87 -4.66 22.63
C THR A 413 25.70 -5.51 21.36
N PRO A 414 24.75 -5.17 20.46
CA PRO A 414 24.58 -5.84 19.18
C PRO A 414 25.87 -5.77 18.35
N ARG A 415 26.39 -6.91 17.90
CA ARG A 415 27.67 -6.98 17.19
C ARG A 415 27.70 -8.05 16.08
N VAL A 416 28.27 -7.67 14.95
CA VAL A 416 28.54 -8.53 13.79
C VAL A 416 30.02 -8.42 13.41
N ASP A 417 30.68 -9.55 13.24
CA ASP A 417 32.09 -9.65 12.85
C ASP A 417 32.23 -10.45 11.55
N VAL A 418 32.91 -9.89 10.54
CA VAL A 418 33.20 -10.55 9.27
C VAL A 418 34.70 -10.80 9.15
N TYR A 419 35.10 -12.06 9.01
CA TYR A 419 36.48 -12.48 8.85
C TYR A 419 36.75 -12.94 7.42
N TRP A 420 37.82 -12.45 6.82
CA TRP A 420 38.31 -12.90 5.53
C TRP A 420 39.74 -13.44 5.63
N ASP A 421 39.90 -14.72 5.30
CA ASP A 421 41.20 -15.37 5.13
C ASP A 421 41.48 -15.55 3.63
N ALA A 422 42.28 -14.63 3.07
CA ALA A 422 42.67 -14.69 1.67
C ALA A 422 43.52 -15.93 1.32
N SER A 423 44.26 -16.50 2.28
CA SER A 423 45.15 -17.65 2.04
C SER A 423 44.36 -18.93 1.85
N ASN A 424 43.36 -19.16 2.71
CA ASN A 424 42.48 -20.32 2.64
C ASN A 424 41.20 -20.08 1.83
N ARG A 425 40.97 -18.82 1.40
CA ARG A 425 39.74 -18.33 0.77
C ARG A 425 38.49 -18.60 1.61
N GLU A 426 38.60 -18.43 2.91
CA GLU A 426 37.49 -18.62 3.86
C GLU A 426 36.89 -17.27 4.25
N LEU A 427 35.58 -17.15 4.09
CA LEU A 427 34.79 -16.02 4.55
C LEU A 427 33.92 -16.50 5.72
N MET A 428 33.95 -15.78 6.83
CA MET A 428 33.13 -16.12 8.00
C MET A 428 32.37 -14.89 8.48
N VAL A 429 31.07 -15.01 8.67
CA VAL A 429 30.20 -13.98 9.24
C VAL A 429 29.68 -14.49 10.57
N CYS A 430 29.92 -13.74 11.65
CA CYS A 430 29.52 -14.08 13.00
C CYS A 430 28.61 -13.00 13.56
N ASP A 431 27.54 -13.40 14.24
CA ASP A 431 26.66 -12.51 14.99
C ASP A 431 26.50 -12.99 16.44
N ASN A 432 26.22 -12.05 17.35
CA ASN A 432 25.90 -12.34 18.75
C ASN A 432 24.38 -12.31 19.04
N GLY A 433 23.56 -12.63 18.03
CA GLY A 433 22.11 -12.47 18.03
C GLY A 433 21.36 -13.63 18.68
N THR A 434 20.10 -13.83 18.26
CA THR A 434 19.19 -14.84 18.87
C THR A 434 19.60 -16.30 18.63
N GLY A 435 20.39 -16.59 17.59
CA GLY A 435 20.66 -17.97 17.16
C GLY A 435 19.42 -18.69 16.64
N MET A 436 19.54 -20.00 16.41
CA MET A 436 18.47 -20.86 15.91
C MET A 436 18.40 -22.17 16.70
N ASN A 437 17.17 -22.65 16.94
CA ASN A 437 16.89 -24.00 17.43
C ASN A 437 16.50 -24.92 16.25
N MET A 438 16.17 -26.18 16.53
CA MET A 438 15.81 -27.16 15.48
C MET A 438 14.58 -26.73 14.67
N ASP A 439 13.56 -26.22 15.33
CA ASP A 439 12.32 -25.77 14.71
C ASP A 439 12.56 -24.66 13.68
N ILE A 440 13.35 -23.64 14.04
CA ILE A 440 13.71 -22.54 13.13
C ILE A 440 14.53 -23.04 11.94
N ILE A 441 15.41 -24.01 12.16
CA ILE A 441 16.22 -24.60 11.08
C ILE A 441 15.31 -25.31 10.06
N GLU A 442 14.36 -26.12 10.52
CA GLU A 442 13.47 -26.90 9.66
C GLU A 442 12.43 -26.03 8.96
N ASN A 443 11.80 -25.10 9.68
CA ASN A 443 10.66 -24.33 9.19
C ASN A 443 11.05 -23.04 8.46
N HIS A 444 12.26 -22.52 8.66
CA HIS A 444 12.70 -21.26 8.03
C HIS A 444 14.04 -21.37 7.29
N LEU A 445 15.11 -21.92 7.90
CA LEU A 445 16.43 -21.95 7.25
C LEU A 445 16.46 -22.87 6.02
N LEU A 446 15.89 -24.08 6.14
CA LEU A 446 15.89 -25.10 5.09
C LEU A 446 14.66 -25.04 4.17
N LYS A 447 13.63 -24.27 4.55
CA LYS A 447 12.40 -24.09 3.78
C LYS A 447 12.54 -22.88 2.86
N VAL A 448 12.85 -23.12 1.59
CA VAL A 448 13.01 -22.06 0.58
C VAL A 448 11.75 -21.21 0.49
N GLY A 449 11.93 -19.88 0.52
CA GLY A 449 10.80 -18.94 0.47
C GLY A 449 10.16 -18.66 1.85
N SER A 450 10.64 -19.32 2.92
CA SER A 450 10.18 -19.09 4.29
C SER A 450 11.12 -18.14 5.01
N SER A 451 10.57 -17.09 5.62
CA SER A 451 11.32 -16.17 6.48
C SER A 451 10.71 -16.18 7.87
N ARG A 452 11.53 -16.45 8.90
CA ARG A 452 11.12 -16.38 10.32
C ARG A 452 10.40 -15.08 10.65
N TYR A 453 10.86 -13.97 10.09
CA TYR A 453 10.32 -12.64 10.38
C TYR A 453 8.97 -12.35 9.69
N GLN A 454 8.56 -13.18 8.71
CA GLN A 454 7.25 -13.08 8.07
C GLN A 454 6.25 -14.09 8.62
N ASP A 455 6.65 -14.96 9.55
CA ASP A 455 5.76 -15.90 10.22
C ASP A 455 4.71 -15.15 11.07
N ALA A 456 3.46 -15.60 11.02
CA ALA A 456 2.35 -14.97 11.74
C ALA A 456 2.57 -14.98 13.26
N GLU A 457 3.14 -16.06 13.80
CA GLU A 457 3.43 -16.17 15.23
C GLU A 457 4.54 -15.19 15.64
N PHE A 458 5.59 -15.08 14.80
CA PHE A 458 6.67 -14.12 15.02
C PHE A 458 6.16 -12.68 14.99
N GLN A 459 5.32 -12.31 14.02
CA GLN A 459 4.75 -10.97 13.90
C GLN A 459 3.81 -10.64 15.06
N LYS A 460 3.02 -11.60 15.53
CA LYS A 460 2.15 -11.44 16.70
C LYS A 460 2.97 -11.18 17.97
N LYS A 461 4.11 -11.87 18.14
CA LYS A 461 5.01 -11.68 19.27
C LYS A 461 5.84 -10.38 19.17
N HIS A 462 6.13 -9.90 17.96
CA HIS A 462 6.97 -8.71 17.71
C HIS A 462 6.25 -7.67 16.82
N PRO A 463 5.12 -7.09 17.25
CA PRO A 463 4.25 -6.27 16.40
C PRO A 463 4.90 -4.96 15.91
N ASN A 464 5.95 -4.48 16.59
CA ASN A 464 6.67 -3.25 16.24
C ASN A 464 8.04 -3.50 15.61
N TYR A 465 8.44 -4.76 15.41
CA TYR A 465 9.73 -5.09 14.78
C TYR A 465 9.62 -5.02 13.26
N ASN A 466 10.52 -4.27 12.63
CA ASN A 466 10.68 -4.24 11.18
C ASN A 466 11.95 -4.99 10.77
N SER A 467 11.77 -6.09 10.02
CA SER A 467 12.84 -6.93 9.51
C SER A 467 13.31 -6.48 8.14
N ILE A 468 14.61 -6.60 7.89
CA ILE A 468 15.18 -6.33 6.57
C ILE A 468 14.99 -7.54 5.66
N SER A 469 15.17 -8.73 6.24
CA SER A 469 15.06 -10.03 5.56
C SER A 469 13.60 -10.48 5.54
N ARG A 470 13.08 -10.78 4.34
CA ARG A 470 11.64 -11.09 4.13
C ARG A 470 11.36 -12.31 3.26
N PHE A 471 12.27 -12.67 2.36
CA PHE A 471 11.98 -13.63 1.29
C PHE A 471 12.42 -15.06 1.56
N GLY A 472 13.28 -15.31 2.55
CA GLY A 472 13.68 -16.70 2.86
C GLY A 472 14.56 -17.37 1.81
N ILE A 473 15.34 -16.60 1.05
CA ILE A 473 16.27 -17.12 0.01
C ILE A 473 17.74 -16.72 0.24
N GLY A 474 18.04 -15.97 1.32
CA GLY A 474 19.37 -15.42 1.59
C GLY A 474 20.47 -16.49 1.68
N LEU A 475 20.18 -17.65 2.29
CA LEU A 475 21.14 -18.76 2.36
C LEU A 475 21.52 -19.29 0.97
N LEU A 476 20.58 -19.33 0.02
CA LEU A 476 20.84 -19.82 -1.34
C LEU A 476 21.85 -18.94 -2.09
N THR A 477 21.87 -17.64 -1.80
CA THR A 477 22.83 -16.71 -2.41
C THR A 477 24.28 -17.04 -2.05
N CYS A 478 24.53 -17.73 -0.93
CA CYS A 478 25.89 -18.20 -0.57
C CYS A 478 26.48 -19.10 -1.65
N PHE A 479 25.64 -19.87 -2.34
CA PHE A 479 26.07 -20.78 -3.40
C PHE A 479 26.47 -20.08 -4.70
N LEU A 480 26.26 -18.76 -4.81
CA LEU A 480 26.84 -17.93 -5.89
C LEU A 480 28.36 -17.77 -5.76
N ILE A 481 28.90 -17.91 -4.55
CA ILE A 481 30.34 -17.72 -4.29
C ILE A 481 31.04 -18.92 -3.66
N ALA A 482 30.32 -19.86 -3.05
CA ALA A 482 30.88 -21.03 -2.37
C ALA A 482 30.13 -22.33 -2.75
N ASP A 483 30.81 -23.48 -2.66
CA ASP A 483 30.18 -24.79 -2.84
C ASP A 483 29.70 -25.39 -1.51
N ASP A 484 30.39 -24.99 -0.44
CA ASP A 484 30.24 -25.51 0.91
C ASP A 484 29.89 -24.37 1.88
N VAL A 485 28.86 -24.61 2.70
CA VAL A 485 28.40 -23.70 3.76
C VAL A 485 28.39 -24.45 5.09
N ASP A 486 29.14 -23.96 6.08
CA ASP A 486 29.10 -24.46 7.45
C ASP A 486 28.39 -23.43 8.34
N ILE A 487 27.40 -23.86 9.12
CA ILE A 487 26.60 -23.00 10.01
C ILE A 487 26.71 -23.56 11.42
N LEU A 488 27.23 -22.77 12.36
CA LEU A 488 27.22 -23.06 13.78
C LEU A 488 26.29 -22.07 14.47
N THR A 489 25.32 -22.54 15.25
CA THR A 489 24.32 -21.67 15.89
C THR A 489 23.97 -22.11 17.30
N GLN A 490 23.64 -21.15 18.16
CA GLN A 490 23.25 -21.38 19.55
C GLN A 490 22.19 -20.38 19.99
N MET A 491 21.01 -20.89 20.38
CA MET A 491 19.90 -20.10 20.89
C MET A 491 19.79 -20.11 22.43
N ASP A 492 20.02 -21.27 23.06
CA ASP A 492 20.02 -21.41 24.52
C ASP A 492 21.43 -21.79 25.02
N GLU A 493 21.93 -21.06 26.02
CA GLU A 493 23.20 -21.34 26.71
C GLU A 493 23.24 -22.71 27.39
N LYS A 494 22.06 -23.24 27.78
CA LYS A 494 21.92 -24.54 28.44
C LYS A 494 22.04 -25.72 27.48
N GLU A 495 21.86 -25.47 26.18
CA GLU A 495 21.91 -26.49 25.14
C GLU A 495 23.28 -26.51 24.45
N LYS A 496 23.58 -27.63 23.78
CA LYS A 496 24.77 -27.72 22.93
C LYS A 496 24.50 -26.97 21.62
N PRO A 497 25.49 -26.21 21.09
CA PRO A 497 25.33 -25.53 19.80
C PRO A 497 25.07 -26.54 18.68
N LEU A 498 24.35 -26.13 17.64
CA LEU A 498 24.01 -26.95 16.48
C LEU A 498 24.96 -26.61 15.33
N LEU A 499 25.60 -27.62 14.74
CA LEU A 499 26.46 -27.51 13.57
C LEU A 499 25.79 -28.18 12.37
N LEU A 500 25.51 -27.38 11.35
CA LEU A 500 24.95 -27.81 10.06
C LEU A 500 26.01 -27.64 8.97
N LYS A 501 26.26 -28.70 8.20
CA LYS A 501 27.19 -28.68 7.06
C LYS A 501 26.44 -28.94 5.77
N ILE A 502 26.46 -27.96 4.87
CA ILE A 502 25.79 -28.01 3.57
C ILE A 502 26.88 -28.11 2.51
N ARG A 503 26.92 -29.22 1.79
CA ARG A 503 27.93 -29.53 0.74
C ARG A 503 27.34 -29.52 -0.68
N ASN A 504 26.03 -29.42 -0.79
CA ASN A 504 25.28 -29.35 -2.03
C ASN A 504 23.91 -28.74 -1.70
N VAL A 505 23.36 -27.90 -2.57
CA VAL A 505 22.01 -27.33 -2.43
C VAL A 505 20.92 -28.40 -2.62
N HIS A 506 21.25 -29.48 -3.32
CA HIS A 506 20.37 -30.63 -3.60
C HIS A 506 20.79 -31.82 -2.72
N GLY A 507 20.47 -31.80 -1.43
CA GLY A 507 20.87 -32.88 -0.53
C GLY A 507 20.05 -32.99 0.74
N LYS A 508 20.25 -34.12 1.44
CA LYS A 508 19.85 -34.28 2.84
C LYS A 508 21.03 -33.87 3.70
N TYR A 509 20.79 -33.06 4.72
CA TYR A 509 21.84 -32.52 5.58
C TYR A 509 21.82 -33.20 6.94
N LEU A 510 23.00 -33.43 7.50
CA LEU A 510 23.14 -33.98 8.84
C LEU A 510 23.51 -32.87 9.81
N LEU A 511 22.74 -32.78 10.89
CA LEU A 511 22.97 -31.83 11.97
C LEU A 511 23.73 -32.53 13.10
N LYS A 512 24.73 -31.84 13.66
CA LYS A 512 25.56 -32.34 14.76
C LYS A 512 25.41 -31.43 15.98
N HIS A 513 25.31 -32.03 17.18
CA HIS A 513 25.41 -31.28 18.43
C HIS A 513 26.88 -31.05 18.82
N GLY A 514 27.20 -29.81 19.17
CA GLY A 514 28.53 -29.34 19.54
C GLY A 514 29.34 -28.82 18.36
N ALA A 515 30.35 -28.00 18.67
CA ALA A 515 31.35 -27.56 17.69
C ALA A 515 32.34 -28.69 17.37
N GLU A 516 32.98 -28.63 16.20
CA GLU A 516 34.08 -29.53 15.87
C GLU A 516 35.37 -29.13 16.57
N LYS A 517 36.07 -30.12 17.15
CA LYS A 517 37.43 -29.93 17.63
C LYS A 517 38.31 -29.50 16.45
N ASP A 518 39.11 -28.45 16.66
CA ASP A 518 40.01 -27.84 15.67
C ASP A 518 39.35 -27.05 14.53
N SER A 519 38.05 -26.74 14.63
CA SER A 519 37.38 -25.81 13.71
C SER A 519 37.56 -24.35 14.15
N ASN A 520 37.69 -23.44 13.17
CA ASN A 520 37.69 -21.99 13.38
C ASN A 520 36.27 -21.40 13.57
N LEU A 521 35.21 -22.21 13.38
CA LEU A 521 33.83 -21.81 13.70
C LEU A 521 33.67 -21.66 15.21
N LYS A 522 33.27 -20.47 15.65
CA LYS A 522 33.07 -20.11 17.06
C LYS A 522 31.75 -19.36 17.23
N ILE A 523 31.07 -19.53 18.36
CA ILE A 523 30.04 -18.58 18.80
C ILE A 523 30.77 -17.51 19.60
N THR A 524 30.60 -16.24 19.22
CA THR A 524 31.34 -15.11 19.82
C THR A 524 30.76 -14.64 21.15
N SER A 525 29.57 -15.12 21.51
CA SER A 525 28.86 -14.78 22.74
C SER A 525 28.16 -16.02 23.33
N LYS A 526 27.25 -15.79 24.26
CA LYS A 526 26.35 -16.78 24.87
C LYS A 526 25.37 -17.39 23.87
N THR A 527 24.90 -16.59 22.92
CA THR A 527 24.01 -16.98 21.82
C THR A 527 24.48 -16.31 20.53
N GLY A 528 24.05 -16.83 19.37
CA GLY A 528 24.36 -16.26 18.06
C GLY A 528 24.55 -17.32 16.98
N THR A 529 24.99 -16.87 15.80
CA THR A 529 25.27 -17.73 14.64
C THR A 529 26.59 -17.35 13.98
N SER A 530 27.29 -18.36 13.46
CA SER A 530 28.49 -18.19 12.64
C SER A 530 28.36 -19.00 11.37
N ILE A 531 28.47 -18.34 10.23
CA ILE A 531 28.38 -18.92 8.90
C ILE A 531 29.75 -18.82 8.24
N LYS A 532 30.32 -19.95 7.86
CA LYS A 532 31.59 -20.04 7.14
C LYS A 532 31.38 -20.56 5.72
N LEU A 533 31.98 -19.84 4.77
CA LEU A 533 31.97 -20.13 3.35
C LEU A 533 33.39 -20.35 2.85
N LYS A 534 33.58 -21.36 2.01
CA LYS A 534 34.80 -21.53 1.23
C LYS A 534 34.59 -20.93 -0.16
N VAL A 535 35.12 -19.73 -0.39
CA VAL A 535 34.88 -18.96 -1.63
C VAL A 535 35.61 -19.62 -2.79
N ARG A 536 34.87 -19.96 -3.86
CA ARG A 536 35.37 -20.68 -5.04
C ARG A 536 36.54 -19.97 -5.72
N PRO A 537 37.56 -20.72 -6.19
CA PRO A 537 38.66 -20.18 -7.01
C PRO A 537 38.21 -19.33 -8.22
N SER A 538 37.06 -19.65 -8.81
CA SER A 538 36.49 -18.95 -9.97
C SER A 538 36.05 -17.51 -9.67
N VAL A 539 35.73 -17.19 -8.42
CA VAL A 539 35.44 -15.81 -7.99
C VAL A 539 36.75 -15.02 -7.97
N LYS A 540 36.96 -14.18 -8.99
CA LYS A 540 38.14 -13.32 -9.14
C LYS A 540 37.87 -11.94 -8.52
N LYS A 541 38.90 -11.31 -7.94
CA LYS A 541 38.84 -9.95 -7.35
C LYS A 541 37.75 -9.79 -6.27
N PHE A 542 37.60 -10.79 -5.40
CA PHE A 542 36.68 -10.68 -4.27
C PHE A 542 37.25 -9.69 -3.25
N ALA A 543 36.55 -8.58 -3.02
CA ALA A 543 36.92 -7.52 -2.08
C ALA A 543 35.82 -7.35 -1.01
N PRO A 544 35.78 -8.22 0.01
CA PRO A 544 34.69 -8.26 1.00
C PRO A 544 34.48 -6.93 1.71
N GLU A 545 35.58 -6.26 2.10
CA GLU A 545 35.53 -4.96 2.76
C GLU A 545 34.80 -3.91 1.92
N GLN A 546 35.15 -3.78 0.63
CA GLN A 546 34.54 -2.80 -0.27
C GLN A 546 33.05 -3.12 -0.49
N ILE A 547 32.72 -4.41 -0.61
CA ILE A 547 31.34 -4.87 -0.72
C ILE A 547 30.55 -4.46 0.52
N LEU A 548 31.07 -4.74 1.72
CA LEU A 548 30.43 -4.38 2.99
C LEU A 548 30.30 -2.87 3.14
N ALA A 549 31.35 -2.11 2.85
CA ALA A 549 31.34 -0.64 2.92
C ALA A 549 30.39 0.01 1.91
N THR A 550 30.05 -0.68 0.82
CA THR A 550 29.05 -0.19 -0.16
C THR A 550 27.63 -0.41 0.34
N TRP A 551 27.35 -1.57 0.95
CA TRP A 551 25.99 -1.98 1.31
C TRP A 551 25.61 -1.62 2.75
N ILE A 552 26.53 -1.74 3.70
CA ILE A 552 26.29 -1.58 5.14
C ILE A 552 26.74 -0.18 5.54
N LEU A 553 25.85 0.81 5.38
CA LEU A 553 26.21 2.20 5.63
C LEU A 553 25.89 2.66 7.04
N ILE A 554 24.72 2.39 7.58
CA ILE A 554 24.31 2.88 8.90
C ILE A 554 23.83 1.70 9.75
N PRO A 555 24.70 0.71 10.02
CA PRO A 555 24.28 -0.49 10.75
C PRO A 555 23.81 -0.12 12.16
N ASN A 556 22.67 -0.67 12.57
CA ASN A 556 22.13 -0.52 13.93
C ASN A 556 22.87 -1.39 14.97
N CYS A 557 24.16 -1.69 14.72
CA CYS A 557 25.01 -2.55 15.55
C CYS A 557 26.49 -2.22 15.33
N GLU A 558 27.35 -2.71 16.22
CA GLU A 558 28.79 -2.74 15.94
C GLU A 558 29.05 -3.70 14.77
N PHE A 559 29.66 -3.22 13.70
CA PHE A 559 29.96 -4.02 12.51
C PHE A 559 31.45 -3.95 12.19
N TYR A 560 32.15 -5.08 12.28
CA TYR A 560 33.59 -5.16 12.08
C TYR A 560 33.98 -6.08 10.93
N TYR A 561 35.02 -5.69 10.21
CA TYR A 561 35.71 -6.50 9.22
C TYR A 561 37.13 -6.80 9.69
N HIS A 562 37.55 -8.05 9.54
CA HIS A 562 38.83 -8.57 10.01
C HIS A 562 39.58 -9.24 8.86
N GLU A 563 40.80 -8.79 8.59
CA GLU A 563 41.68 -9.39 7.59
C GLU A 563 43.14 -9.22 8.00
N ALA A 564 43.92 -10.32 7.95
CA ALA A 564 45.35 -10.31 8.24
C ALA A 564 45.74 -9.65 9.59
N GLY A 565 44.88 -9.75 10.61
CA GLY A 565 45.09 -9.18 11.94
C GLY A 565 44.76 -7.68 12.06
N ALA A 566 44.25 -7.06 10.99
CA ALA A 566 43.70 -5.71 11.04
C ALA A 566 42.18 -5.75 11.27
N ASP A 567 41.72 -4.92 12.21
CA ASP A 567 40.31 -4.75 12.54
C ASP A 567 39.83 -3.40 12.01
N ARG A 568 38.73 -3.40 11.24
CA ARG A 568 38.17 -2.21 10.61
C ARG A 568 36.68 -2.14 10.89
N GLN A 569 36.21 -1.01 11.40
CA GLN A 569 34.78 -0.77 11.60
C GLN A 569 34.14 -0.40 10.26
N ILE A 570 33.00 -1.02 9.96
CA ILE A 570 32.20 -0.75 8.77
C ILE A 570 30.95 0.04 9.16
N GLY A 571 30.58 1.00 8.30
CA GLY A 571 29.41 1.83 8.48
C GLY A 571 29.66 3.09 9.30
N TYR A 572 28.58 3.83 9.51
CA TYR A 572 28.53 5.18 10.07
C TYR A 572 27.38 5.26 11.07
N LEU A 573 27.44 6.21 12.01
CA LEU A 573 26.43 6.36 13.06
C LEU A 573 25.10 6.95 12.55
N SER A 574 25.15 7.73 11.48
CA SER A 574 23.98 8.41 10.89
C SER A 574 24.30 8.92 9.48
N PRO A 575 23.31 9.34 8.67
CA PRO A 575 23.55 10.00 7.39
C PRO A 575 24.45 11.23 7.51
N LYS A 576 24.34 11.98 8.62
CA LYS A 576 25.21 13.13 8.90
C LYS A 576 26.67 12.70 9.08
N HIS A 577 26.92 11.68 9.91
CA HIS A 577 28.25 11.16 10.16
C HIS A 577 28.92 10.60 8.89
N LEU A 578 28.13 9.99 8.00
CA LEU A 578 28.58 9.58 6.66
C LEU A 578 29.13 10.78 5.88
N LEU A 579 28.36 11.87 5.76
CA LEU A 579 28.80 13.06 5.03
C LEU A 579 30.04 13.72 5.67
N GLU A 580 30.07 13.82 7.00
CA GLU A 580 31.23 14.35 7.75
C GLU A 580 32.50 13.53 7.46
N SER A 581 32.37 12.20 7.42
CA SER A 581 33.48 11.29 7.13
C SER A 581 34.01 11.46 5.71
N VAL A 582 33.11 11.63 4.73
CA VAL A 582 33.50 11.87 3.33
C VAL A 582 34.22 13.23 3.19
N LEU A 583 33.71 14.28 3.81
CA LEU A 583 34.36 15.60 3.79
C LEU A 583 35.75 15.56 4.43
N LYS A 584 35.87 14.88 5.58
CA LYS A 584 37.14 14.70 6.30
C LYS A 584 38.16 13.93 5.45
N ALA A 585 37.74 12.87 4.75
CA ALA A 585 38.61 12.12 3.85
C ALA A 585 39.14 12.98 2.68
N LYS A 586 38.36 13.97 2.23
CA LYS A 586 38.76 14.95 1.22
C LYS A 586 39.51 16.17 1.79
N GLY A 587 39.80 16.19 3.09
CA GLY A 587 40.53 17.29 3.74
C GLY A 587 39.71 18.58 3.90
N ILE A 588 38.37 18.50 3.83
CA ILE A 588 37.47 19.64 3.99
C ILE A 588 37.07 19.75 5.45
N SER A 589 37.41 20.88 6.09
CA SER A 589 36.98 21.18 7.45
C SER A 589 35.62 21.87 7.47
N LEU A 590 34.72 21.38 8.33
CA LEU A 590 33.45 22.05 8.65
C LEU A 590 33.63 23.25 9.59
N SER A 591 34.84 23.52 10.10
CA SER A 591 35.14 24.74 10.87
C SER A 591 35.09 26.00 10.01
N ASP A 592 35.36 25.85 8.70
CA ASP A 592 35.27 26.94 7.75
C ASP A 592 33.81 27.05 7.33
N THR A 593 33.18 28.19 7.59
CA THR A 593 31.76 28.51 7.29
C THR A 593 31.29 28.25 5.86
N LYS A 594 32.18 27.81 4.96
CA LYS A 594 31.92 27.45 3.57
C LYS A 594 31.00 26.23 3.43
N TYR A 595 31.12 25.20 4.27
CA TYR A 595 30.27 24.00 4.16
C TYR A 595 29.53 23.74 5.47
N LYS A 596 28.27 23.32 5.37
CA LYS A 596 27.50 22.84 6.51
C LYS A 596 26.69 21.61 6.10
N ILE A 597 26.48 20.70 7.05
CA ILE A 597 25.55 19.58 6.86
C ILE A 597 24.29 19.91 7.64
N LYS A 598 23.14 19.80 6.97
CA LYS A 598 21.84 19.95 7.59
C LYS A 598 21.22 18.57 7.75
N ASP A 599 20.97 18.19 8.99
CA ASP A 599 20.33 16.94 9.36
C ASP A 599 18.87 17.15 9.76
N TYR A 600 18.04 16.18 9.39
CA TYR A 600 16.62 16.12 9.65
C TYR A 600 16.27 14.73 10.15
N ASN A 601 15.37 14.66 11.13
CA ASN A 601 14.78 13.41 11.59
C ASN A 601 13.28 13.60 11.74
N ASN A 602 12.49 12.76 11.06
CA ASN A 602 11.04 12.76 11.17
C ASN A 602 10.51 11.32 11.09
N ASN A 603 9.92 10.81 12.17
CA ASN A 603 9.25 9.50 12.23
C ASN A 603 10.04 8.32 11.63
N GLY A 604 11.34 8.23 11.93
CA GLY A 604 12.21 7.16 11.41
C GLY A 604 12.84 7.45 10.05
N ILE A 605 12.65 8.65 9.49
CA ILE A 605 13.35 9.11 8.28
C ILE A 605 14.43 10.10 8.70
N GLU A 606 15.69 9.68 8.59
CA GLU A 606 16.86 10.52 8.78
C GLU A 606 17.39 10.99 7.42
N LEU A 607 17.53 12.30 7.23
CA LEU A 607 18.04 12.90 6.00
C LEU A 607 19.18 13.85 6.33
N ALA A 608 20.30 13.73 5.62
CA ALA A 608 21.41 14.68 5.67
C ALA A 608 21.65 15.30 4.30
N ILE A 609 21.79 16.62 4.26
CA ILE A 609 22.04 17.40 3.05
C ILE A 609 23.33 18.19 3.22
N LEU A 610 24.21 18.13 2.22
CA LEU A 610 25.40 18.97 2.17
C LEU A 610 25.06 20.32 1.53
N LEU A 611 25.38 21.40 2.25
CA LEU A 611 25.14 22.77 1.80
C LEU A 611 26.46 23.54 1.73
N SER A 612 26.59 24.43 0.74
CA SER A 612 27.71 25.37 0.63
C SER A 612 27.26 26.81 0.78
N TYR A 613 27.99 27.59 1.58
CA TYR A 613 27.77 29.01 1.75
C TYR A 613 28.35 29.80 0.57
N ASN A 614 27.51 30.62 -0.04
CA ASN A 614 27.94 31.61 -1.02
C ASN A 614 28.04 32.98 -0.33
N SER A 615 29.25 33.51 -0.18
CA SER A 615 29.48 34.79 0.49
C SER A 615 28.93 36.00 -0.27
N PHE A 616 28.76 35.89 -1.59
CA PHE A 616 28.19 36.95 -2.43
C PHE A 616 26.68 37.03 -2.28
N MET A 617 26.02 35.87 -2.27
CA MET A 617 24.56 35.76 -2.16
C MET A 617 24.09 35.73 -0.69
N LYS A 618 25.01 35.45 0.25
CA LYS A 618 24.77 35.27 1.69
C LYS A 618 23.77 34.15 2.04
N GLU A 619 23.76 33.09 1.25
CA GLU A 619 22.87 31.94 1.42
C GLU A 619 23.64 30.62 1.41
N TYR A 620 22.95 29.55 1.78
CA TYR A 620 23.44 28.19 1.66
C TYR A 620 22.66 27.43 0.58
N SER A 621 23.37 27.01 -0.47
CA SER A 621 22.82 26.21 -1.56
C SER A 621 23.19 24.74 -1.43
N MET A 622 22.39 23.85 -2.03
CA MET A 622 22.71 22.42 -2.11
C MET A 622 23.93 22.19 -2.99
N VAL A 623 24.87 21.34 -2.55
CA VAL A 623 26.10 21.06 -3.31
C VAL A 623 25.81 20.06 -4.43
N GLU A 624 26.02 20.47 -5.68
CA GLU A 624 25.86 19.62 -6.85
C GLU A 624 26.78 18.38 -6.81
N ALA A 625 26.28 17.21 -7.21
CA ALA A 625 27.07 15.97 -7.17
C ALA A 625 28.18 15.94 -8.25
N SER A 626 28.01 16.67 -9.35
CA SER A 626 28.98 16.81 -10.45
C SER A 626 30.20 17.67 -10.08
N ASN A 627 30.25 18.22 -8.87
CA ASN A 627 31.32 19.11 -8.44
C ASN A 627 32.67 18.37 -8.45
N MET A 628 33.68 18.97 -9.08
CA MET A 628 34.92 18.30 -9.51
C MET A 628 35.74 17.63 -8.38
N TRP A 629 35.54 18.02 -7.11
CA TRP A 629 36.22 17.43 -5.96
C TRP A 629 35.53 16.18 -5.38
N LEU A 630 34.29 15.90 -5.79
CA LEU A 630 33.53 14.70 -5.44
C LEU A 630 33.89 13.48 -6.31
N ASP A 631 34.97 13.53 -7.12
CA ASP A 631 35.46 12.38 -7.89
C ASP A 631 35.62 11.16 -6.96
N GLN A 632 34.98 10.05 -7.34
CA GLN A 632 34.85 8.82 -6.56
C GLN A 632 36.18 8.08 -6.35
N LYS A 633 37.23 8.46 -7.07
CA LYS A 633 38.54 7.78 -6.99
C LYS A 633 39.17 7.79 -5.60
N ASP A 634 38.84 8.77 -4.75
CA ASP A 634 39.47 8.91 -3.42
C ASP A 634 38.54 8.56 -2.24
N THR A 635 37.31 8.10 -2.48
CA THR A 635 36.34 7.78 -1.42
C THR A 635 35.78 6.38 -1.62
N VAL A 636 35.78 5.58 -0.55
CA VAL A 636 35.26 4.20 -0.56
C VAL A 636 33.73 4.14 -0.73
N VAL A 637 33.02 5.23 -0.40
CA VAL A 637 31.55 5.30 -0.36
C VAL A 637 31.04 6.55 -1.07
N THR A 638 29.94 6.42 -1.82
CA THR A 638 29.27 7.56 -2.44
C THR A 638 28.47 8.37 -1.41
N PRO A 639 28.58 9.71 -1.39
CA PRO A 639 27.94 10.56 -0.37
C PRO A 639 26.47 10.88 -0.64
N TRP A 640 25.84 10.16 -1.57
CA TRP A 640 24.41 10.28 -1.86
C TRP A 640 23.82 8.89 -2.06
N GLY A 641 22.52 8.77 -1.81
CA GLY A 641 21.84 7.47 -1.80
C GLY A 641 20.83 7.35 -0.68
N MET A 642 20.28 6.15 -0.58
CA MET A 642 19.26 5.81 0.40
C MET A 642 19.56 4.44 1.02
N SER A 643 19.31 4.30 2.32
CA SER A 643 19.35 3.02 3.03
C SER A 643 18.09 2.77 3.84
N ILE A 644 17.68 1.50 3.95
CA ILE A 644 16.63 1.06 4.87
C ILE A 644 17.31 0.23 5.95
N GLU A 645 17.05 0.59 7.21
CA GLU A 645 17.60 -0.09 8.39
C GLU A 645 19.13 -0.20 8.31
N GLY A 646 19.78 0.83 7.76
CA GLY A 646 21.22 0.89 7.60
C GLY A 646 21.78 0.29 6.32
N ILE A 647 20.96 -0.41 5.54
CA ILE A 647 21.40 -1.11 4.33
C ILE A 647 21.03 -0.32 3.09
N ARG A 648 22.02 0.00 2.25
CA ARG A 648 21.83 0.73 1.00
C ARG A 648 20.85 0.01 0.08
N ILE A 649 19.95 0.78 -0.51
CA ILE A 649 18.96 0.32 -1.50
C ILE A 649 19.08 1.04 -2.84
N ASP A 650 19.55 2.29 -2.84
CA ASP A 650 19.67 3.13 -4.02
C ASP A 650 20.86 4.08 -3.89
N GLU A 651 21.46 4.45 -5.02
CA GLU A 651 22.54 5.42 -5.17
C GLU A 651 22.07 6.72 -5.84
N ASN A 652 20.76 6.94 -5.96
CA ASN A 652 20.21 8.23 -6.36
C ASN A 652 20.10 9.19 -5.16
N THR A 653 20.11 10.50 -5.44
CA THR A 653 19.74 11.48 -4.42
C THR A 653 18.29 11.19 -3.97
N PRO A 654 18.00 11.19 -2.65
CA PRO A 654 16.66 10.84 -2.17
C PRO A 654 15.55 11.65 -2.87
N GLY A 655 14.57 10.96 -3.46
CA GLY A 655 13.47 11.57 -4.22
C GLY A 655 13.78 11.92 -5.69
N TYR A 656 14.91 11.49 -6.22
CA TYR A 656 15.30 11.67 -7.62
C TYR A 656 15.64 10.34 -8.29
N ASN A 657 15.50 10.31 -9.60
CA ASN A 657 16.15 9.39 -10.51
C ASN A 657 17.41 10.09 -11.03
N GLY A 658 18.57 9.76 -10.49
CA GLY A 658 19.84 10.46 -10.68
C GLY A 658 20.31 11.19 -9.42
N HIS A 659 21.39 11.96 -9.56
CA HIS A 659 22.09 12.56 -8.42
C HIS A 659 22.37 14.07 -8.65
N PRO A 660 21.35 14.95 -8.55
CA PRO A 660 21.53 16.39 -8.76
C PRO A 660 22.39 17.05 -7.67
N PHE A 661 22.31 16.59 -6.43
CA PHE A 661 23.06 17.14 -5.29
C PHE A 661 23.35 16.11 -4.20
N VAL A 662 24.27 16.43 -3.31
CA VAL A 662 24.72 15.55 -2.23
C VAL A 662 23.72 15.52 -1.08
N ALA A 663 22.95 14.44 -0.98
CA ALA A 663 22.10 14.14 0.17
C ALA A 663 21.98 12.62 0.37
N TYR A 664 21.87 12.20 1.62
CA TYR A 664 21.74 10.79 1.99
C TYR A 664 20.59 10.61 2.98
N ALA A 665 19.75 9.60 2.75
CA ALA A 665 18.63 9.26 3.63
C ALA A 665 18.75 7.84 4.21
N ASN A 666 18.35 7.68 5.46
CA ASN A 666 18.19 6.38 6.11
C ASN A 666 16.78 6.26 6.70
N MET A 667 16.07 5.18 6.40
CA MET A 667 14.73 4.93 6.91
C MET A 667 14.74 3.74 7.88
N THR A 668 14.17 3.93 9.06
CA THR A 668 14.12 2.94 10.15
C THR A 668 12.72 2.84 10.75
N GLY A 669 12.40 1.70 11.35
CA GLY A 669 11.14 1.49 12.06
C GLY A 669 9.96 1.07 11.18
N LYS A 670 8.75 1.08 11.75
CA LYS A 670 7.54 0.50 11.16
C LYS A 670 7.06 1.20 9.88
N GLU A 671 7.25 2.51 9.78
CA GLU A 671 6.89 3.30 8.60
C GLU A 671 7.96 3.26 7.49
N ALA A 672 9.12 2.63 7.75
CA ALA A 672 10.13 2.45 6.72
C ALA A 672 9.59 1.56 5.59
N PRO A 673 9.82 1.93 4.32
CA PRO A 673 9.30 1.17 3.20
C PRO A 673 9.81 -0.26 3.14
N LYS A 674 8.98 -1.10 2.56
CA LYS A 674 9.24 -2.53 2.37
C LYS A 674 9.84 -2.77 0.98
N THR A 675 11.02 -3.41 0.92
CA THR A 675 11.71 -3.72 -0.34
C THR A 675 11.18 -5.01 -0.99
N ASN A 676 11.29 -5.12 -2.33
CA ASN A 676 11.08 -6.37 -3.08
C ASN A 676 12.39 -7.20 -3.18
N VAL A 677 12.33 -8.41 -3.76
CA VAL A 677 13.49 -9.33 -3.84
C VAL A 677 14.69 -8.70 -4.57
N ALA A 678 14.44 -7.98 -5.67
CA ALA A 678 15.46 -7.32 -6.47
C ALA A 678 15.86 -5.94 -5.91
N ARG A 679 15.13 -5.45 -4.90
CA ARG A 679 15.18 -4.10 -4.31
C ARG A 679 15.13 -2.94 -5.31
N SER A 680 14.60 -3.18 -6.51
CA SER A 680 14.45 -2.18 -7.57
C SER A 680 13.10 -1.48 -7.56
N ASN A 681 12.06 -2.10 -7.00
CA ASN A 681 10.71 -1.52 -6.87
C ASN A 681 10.19 -1.77 -5.46
N VAL A 682 9.93 -0.68 -4.74
CA VAL A 682 9.47 -0.68 -3.34
C VAL A 682 7.93 -0.59 -3.33
N ASN A 683 7.26 -1.10 -2.28
CA ASN A 683 5.79 -1.06 -2.18
C ASN A 683 5.25 0.38 -2.29
N SER A 684 4.25 0.62 -3.15
CA SER A 684 3.87 1.97 -3.61
C SER A 684 3.46 2.91 -2.48
N SER A 685 2.65 2.47 -1.51
CA SER A 685 2.12 3.35 -0.45
C SER A 685 3.18 3.83 0.56
N SER A 686 4.11 2.96 0.96
CA SER A 686 5.19 3.34 1.88
C SER A 686 6.24 4.22 1.19
N VAL A 687 6.44 4.06 -0.12
CA VAL A 687 7.28 4.95 -0.92
C VAL A 687 6.67 6.35 -0.98
N SER A 688 5.36 6.46 -1.19
CA SER A 688 4.69 7.76 -1.24
C SER A 688 4.90 8.56 0.05
N LYS A 689 4.65 7.95 1.22
CA LYS A 689 4.89 8.60 2.52
C LYS A 689 6.35 9.03 2.71
N MET A 690 7.29 8.19 2.29
CA MET A 690 8.71 8.52 2.37
C MET A 690 9.04 9.72 1.46
N LEU A 691 8.57 9.72 0.22
CA LEU A 691 8.80 10.83 -0.72
C LEU A 691 8.16 12.12 -0.22
N GLU A 692 6.94 12.06 0.33
CA GLU A 692 6.28 13.20 0.99
C GLU A 692 7.15 13.81 2.09
N ALA A 693 7.73 12.97 2.96
CA ALA A 693 8.60 13.42 4.02
C ALA A 693 9.90 14.01 3.46
N ILE A 694 10.57 13.32 2.53
CA ILE A 694 11.82 13.78 1.91
C ILE A 694 11.63 15.15 1.22
N TYR A 695 10.62 15.29 0.35
CA TYR A 695 10.33 16.56 -0.31
C TYR A 695 9.95 17.65 0.68
N GLY A 696 9.16 17.34 1.71
CA GLY A 696 8.84 18.26 2.79
C GLY A 696 10.09 18.75 3.54
N LEU A 697 11.06 17.88 3.80
CA LEU A 697 12.32 18.25 4.46
C LEU A 697 13.19 19.15 3.56
N TYR A 698 13.25 18.89 2.25
CA TYR A 698 13.93 19.78 1.31
C TYR A 698 13.29 21.17 1.26
N LEU A 699 11.96 21.25 1.20
CA LEU A 699 11.23 22.51 1.19
C LEU A 699 11.37 23.27 2.51
N ASN A 700 11.35 22.58 3.65
CA ASN A 700 11.61 23.19 4.96
C ASN A 700 13.02 23.79 5.06
N ASN A 701 14.04 23.18 4.42
CA ASN A 701 15.36 23.81 4.29
C ASN A 701 15.29 25.17 3.60
N ILE A 702 14.57 25.21 2.48
CA ILE A 702 14.38 26.39 1.64
C ILE A 702 13.62 27.48 2.43
N GLU A 703 12.51 27.15 3.10
CA GLU A 703 11.76 28.07 3.95
C GLU A 703 12.56 28.56 5.17
N THR A 704 13.44 27.73 5.73
CA THR A 704 14.33 28.16 6.80
C THR A 704 15.31 29.22 6.30
N GLN A 705 15.90 29.03 5.11
CA GLN A 705 16.76 30.04 4.47
C GLN A 705 15.99 31.32 4.18
N GLN A 706 14.74 31.23 3.70
CA GLN A 706 13.86 32.38 3.52
C GLN A 706 13.72 33.22 4.80
N LYS A 707 13.38 32.58 5.92
CA LYS A 707 13.19 33.24 7.22
C LYS A 707 14.49 33.86 7.75
N ASP A 708 15.62 33.20 7.50
CA ASP A 708 16.94 33.72 7.89
C ASP A 708 17.34 34.96 7.07
N LEU A 709 17.17 34.92 5.75
CA LEU A 709 17.50 36.05 4.86
C LEU A 709 16.62 37.28 5.14
N GLN A 710 15.36 37.09 5.55
CA GLN A 710 14.46 38.20 5.91
C GLN A 710 14.94 39.03 7.11
N LYS A 711 15.85 38.50 7.94
CA LYS A 711 16.46 39.28 9.04
C LYS A 711 17.32 40.43 8.53
N ASP A 712 17.96 40.23 7.37
CA ASP A 712 18.97 41.14 6.85
C ASP A 712 18.59 41.86 5.55
N PHE A 713 17.62 41.32 4.81
CA PHE A 713 17.22 41.79 3.48
C PHE A 713 15.73 42.10 3.42
N SER A 714 15.30 42.85 2.39
CA SER A 714 13.87 43.11 2.19
C SER A 714 13.14 41.88 1.69
N VAL A 715 11.84 41.76 1.97
CA VAL A 715 11.01 40.61 1.56
C VAL A 715 11.06 40.40 0.04
N THR A 716 11.12 41.50 -0.73
CA THR A 716 11.30 41.50 -2.18
C THR A 716 12.64 40.91 -2.62
N TRP A 717 13.73 41.28 -1.95
CA TRP A 717 15.05 40.73 -2.22
C TRP A 717 15.06 39.22 -1.95
N VAL A 718 14.50 38.81 -0.81
CA VAL A 718 14.41 37.40 -0.42
C VAL A 718 13.63 36.61 -1.45
N ALA A 719 12.48 37.09 -1.92
CA ALA A 719 11.68 36.36 -2.93
C ALA A 719 12.42 36.13 -4.26
N GLU A 720 13.26 37.07 -4.69
CA GLU A 720 14.12 36.86 -5.85
C GLU A 720 15.19 35.79 -5.57
N GLU A 721 15.80 35.81 -4.38
CA GLU A 721 16.80 34.83 -3.97
C GLU A 721 16.20 33.42 -3.85
N MET A 722 15.01 33.30 -3.27
CA MET A 722 14.27 32.04 -3.16
C MET A 722 14.05 31.39 -4.52
N THR A 723 13.93 32.17 -5.60
CA THR A 723 13.79 31.61 -6.95
C THR A 723 15.04 30.81 -7.35
N TRP A 724 16.24 31.27 -6.97
CA TRP A 724 17.50 30.56 -7.25
C TRP A 724 17.63 29.28 -6.43
N LEU A 725 17.32 29.35 -5.12
CA LEU A 725 17.30 28.17 -4.25
C LEU A 725 16.28 27.12 -4.72
N LEU A 726 15.08 27.55 -5.09
CA LEU A 726 14.06 26.67 -5.67
C LEU A 726 14.53 26.07 -6.99
N ASN A 727 15.22 26.85 -7.83
CA ASN A 727 15.76 26.34 -9.10
C ASN A 727 16.85 25.28 -8.90
N ALA A 728 17.70 25.39 -7.88
CA ALA A 728 18.67 24.35 -7.53
C ALA A 728 18.00 23.01 -7.15
N PHE A 729 16.78 23.08 -6.60
CA PHE A 729 15.97 21.92 -6.24
C PHE A 729 15.08 21.42 -7.40
N LEU A 730 14.48 22.33 -8.17
CA LEU A 730 13.43 22.04 -9.15
C LEU A 730 13.92 21.89 -10.60
N LEU A 731 15.11 22.40 -10.95
CA LEU A 731 15.61 22.34 -12.32
C LEU A 731 16.44 21.08 -12.61
N ARG A 732 16.30 20.57 -13.84
CA ARG A 732 17.13 19.50 -14.39
C ARG A 732 18.48 20.06 -14.81
N GLN A 733 19.48 19.94 -13.95
CA GLN A 733 20.86 20.25 -14.33
C GLN A 733 21.61 18.96 -14.67
N ASP A 734 21.73 18.63 -15.97
CA ASP A 734 22.99 18.20 -16.60
C ASP A 734 22.79 18.02 -18.14
N GLN A 735 23.84 18.28 -18.92
CA GLN A 735 23.89 18.07 -20.37
C GLN A 735 24.07 16.59 -20.77
N TYR A 736 24.37 15.70 -19.81
CA TYR A 736 24.77 14.32 -20.09
C TYR A 736 23.94 13.24 -19.38
N ASN A 737 23.21 13.56 -18.29
CA ASN A 737 22.41 12.60 -17.53
C ASN A 737 20.95 13.06 -17.36
N ARG A 738 19.99 12.14 -17.59
CA ARG A 738 18.55 12.39 -17.37
C ARG A 738 18.26 12.36 -15.87
N THR A 739 18.30 13.50 -15.20
CA THR A 739 17.75 13.65 -13.83
C THR A 739 16.23 13.90 -13.91
N ASP A 740 15.46 13.09 -13.18
CA ASP A 740 14.01 13.28 -13.02
C ASP A 740 13.62 13.06 -11.55
N PHE A 741 12.41 13.47 -11.16
CA PHE A 741 11.89 13.17 -9.83
C PHE A 741 11.38 11.73 -9.75
N SER A 742 11.49 11.11 -8.58
CA SER A 742 10.93 9.78 -8.34
C SER A 742 9.39 9.81 -8.45
N ASP A 743 8.74 10.83 -7.89
CA ASP A 743 7.30 11.07 -8.06
C ASP A 743 7.02 12.58 -8.14
N ARG A 744 6.49 13.04 -9.28
CA ARG A 744 6.23 14.46 -9.50
C ARG A 744 4.95 14.96 -8.84
N GLU A 745 3.95 14.11 -8.67
CA GLU A 745 2.66 14.55 -8.14
C GLU A 745 2.78 14.77 -6.62
N ILE A 746 3.50 13.89 -5.93
CA ILE A 746 3.81 14.08 -4.50
C ILE A 746 4.63 15.36 -4.29
N LEU A 747 5.63 15.60 -5.15
CA LEU A 747 6.41 16.84 -5.10
C LEU A 747 5.52 18.06 -5.31
N LYS A 748 4.64 18.06 -6.31
CA LYS A 748 3.71 19.16 -6.58
C LYS A 748 2.80 19.44 -5.40
N GLU A 749 2.27 18.39 -4.76
CA GLU A 749 1.46 18.53 -3.57
C GLU A 749 2.24 19.20 -2.44
N LYS A 750 3.43 18.71 -2.10
CA LYS A 750 4.25 19.33 -1.06
C LYS A 750 4.67 20.75 -1.39
N LEU A 751 5.01 21.00 -2.65
CA LEU A 751 5.34 22.33 -3.14
C LEU A 751 4.15 23.30 -3.04
N SER A 752 2.92 22.82 -3.18
CA SER A 752 1.69 23.63 -3.03
C SER A 752 1.44 24.09 -1.58
N GLU A 753 1.97 23.36 -0.61
CA GLU A 753 1.84 23.64 0.83
C GLU A 753 2.87 24.66 1.32
N SER A 754 3.99 24.83 0.60
CA SER A 754 5.10 25.66 1.02
C SER A 754 4.90 27.16 0.83
N GLU A 755 5.30 27.96 1.82
CA GLU A 755 5.13 29.42 1.84
C GLU A 755 6.21 30.16 1.02
N ILE A 756 6.24 29.92 -0.28
CA ILE A 756 7.30 30.41 -1.20
C ILE A 756 6.81 31.46 -2.22
N LEU A 757 5.50 31.74 -2.28
CA LEU A 757 4.91 32.72 -3.20
C LEU A 757 4.84 34.10 -2.54
N LEU A 758 5.46 35.11 -3.15
CA LEU A 758 5.38 36.48 -2.63
C LEU A 758 4.16 37.19 -3.21
N ILE A 759 3.25 37.63 -2.34
CA ILE A 759 2.05 38.37 -2.70
C ILE A 759 2.01 39.77 -2.06
N GLU A 760 1.23 40.68 -2.64
CA GLU A 760 0.75 41.89 -1.98
C GLU A 760 -0.74 41.74 -1.63
N LYS A 761 -1.08 41.95 -0.36
CA LYS A 761 -2.47 42.02 0.13
C LYS A 761 -2.54 43.11 1.19
N GLU A 762 -3.56 43.96 1.14
CA GLU A 762 -3.74 45.09 2.08
C GLU A 762 -2.51 46.03 2.14
N ASP A 763 -1.96 46.37 0.96
CA ASP A 763 -0.76 47.21 0.80
C ASP A 763 0.49 46.69 1.56
N LYS A 764 0.55 45.39 1.86
CA LYS A 764 1.69 44.71 2.46
C LYS A 764 2.15 43.49 1.67
N ARG A 765 3.46 43.24 1.68
CA ARG A 765 4.10 42.07 1.09
C ARG A 765 4.23 40.94 2.10
N LYS A 766 3.76 39.75 1.73
CA LYS A 766 3.92 38.54 2.54
C LYS A 766 4.10 37.31 1.65
N PHE A 767 4.78 36.30 2.20
CA PHE A 767 4.81 34.99 1.59
C PHE A 767 3.51 34.23 1.89
N CYS A 768 3.08 33.40 0.96
CA CYS A 768 1.97 32.47 1.12
C CYS A 768 2.24 31.18 0.34
N SER A 769 1.45 30.16 0.60
CA SER A 769 1.43 28.92 -0.16
C SER A 769 0.55 29.02 -1.41
N LEU A 770 0.62 28.02 -2.29
CA LEU A 770 -0.34 27.93 -3.39
C LEU A 770 -1.73 27.57 -2.87
N LYS A 771 -1.84 26.74 -1.82
CA LYS A 771 -3.13 26.44 -1.16
C LYS A 771 -3.81 27.70 -0.61
N ASP A 772 -3.04 28.68 -0.15
CA ASP A 772 -3.60 29.99 0.27
C ASP A 772 -4.16 30.77 -0.91
N LEU A 773 -3.50 30.74 -2.08
CA LEU A 773 -4.02 31.33 -3.31
C LEU A 773 -5.30 30.62 -3.78
N GLU A 774 -5.32 29.29 -3.73
CA GLU A 774 -6.50 28.48 -4.09
C GLU A 774 -7.68 28.83 -3.18
N SER A 775 -7.43 28.96 -1.87
CA SER A 775 -8.44 29.36 -0.89
C SER A 775 -8.97 30.78 -1.12
N ASN A 776 -8.15 31.68 -1.67
CA ASN A 776 -8.58 33.03 -2.07
C ASN A 776 -9.42 33.01 -3.36
N GLY A 777 -9.28 31.96 -4.20
CA GLY A 777 -10.05 31.76 -5.44
C GLY A 777 -9.53 32.53 -6.65
N HIS A 778 -8.76 33.60 -6.45
CA HIS A 778 -8.18 34.42 -7.51
C HIS A 778 -6.92 35.18 -7.06
N PHE A 779 -6.18 35.71 -8.04
CA PHE A 779 -5.11 36.69 -7.83
C PHE A 779 -4.86 37.52 -9.09
N TRP A 780 -4.10 38.61 -8.96
CA TRP A 780 -3.66 39.43 -10.07
C TRP A 780 -2.16 39.27 -10.34
N THR A 781 -1.74 39.47 -11.58
CA THR A 781 -0.34 39.74 -11.95
C THR A 781 -0.25 41.04 -12.74
N MET A 782 0.83 41.79 -12.56
CA MET A 782 1.04 43.08 -13.21
C MET A 782 2.36 43.10 -13.98
N GLU A 783 2.32 43.54 -15.24
CA GLU A 783 3.48 43.76 -16.08
C GLU A 783 3.55 45.25 -16.48
N SER A 784 4.59 45.94 -16.02
CA SER A 784 4.90 47.33 -16.40
C SER A 784 6.32 47.66 -15.99
N GLU A 785 7.00 48.52 -16.75
CA GLU A 785 8.30 49.08 -16.36
C GLU A 785 8.22 49.89 -15.05
N ALA A 786 7.08 50.54 -14.78
CA ALA A 786 6.89 51.27 -13.52
C ALA A 786 6.81 50.30 -12.33
N PHE A 787 6.06 49.21 -12.47
CA PHE A 787 5.99 48.15 -11.46
C PHE A 787 7.35 47.46 -11.26
N ALA A 788 8.08 47.17 -12.34
CA ALA A 788 9.43 46.63 -12.28
C ALA A 788 10.40 47.59 -11.57
N ALA A 789 10.33 48.89 -11.83
CA ALA A 789 11.11 49.90 -11.14
C ALA A 789 10.75 49.99 -9.64
N ALA A 790 9.47 49.93 -9.29
CA ALA A 790 9.02 49.89 -7.90
C ALA A 790 9.56 48.65 -7.16
N ASN A 791 9.52 47.47 -7.80
CA ASN A 791 10.14 46.24 -7.27
C ASN A 791 11.65 46.40 -7.06
N ARG A 792 12.39 46.96 -8.03
CA ARG A 792 13.83 47.22 -7.90
C ARG A 792 14.14 48.17 -6.74
N LEU A 793 13.29 49.17 -6.50
CA LEU A 793 13.41 50.07 -5.37
C LEU A 793 13.16 49.34 -4.03
N LEU A 794 12.05 48.61 -3.91
CA LEU A 794 11.70 47.83 -2.73
C LEU A 794 12.74 46.73 -2.41
N LYS A 795 13.41 46.19 -3.44
CA LYS A 795 14.54 45.28 -3.27
C LYS A 795 15.73 45.92 -2.55
N LYS A 796 15.92 47.24 -2.66
CA LYS A 796 17.06 47.97 -2.07
C LYS A 796 16.79 48.57 -0.70
N ILE A 797 15.52 48.69 -0.30
CA ILE A 797 15.12 49.28 0.98
C ILE A 797 15.06 48.17 2.04
N LYS A 798 16.02 48.15 2.96
CA LYS A 798 16.09 47.14 4.04
C LYS A 798 14.88 47.25 4.97
N SER A 799 14.33 46.09 5.37
CA SER A 799 13.28 45.95 6.39
C SER A 799 11.95 46.64 6.07
N THR A 800 11.49 46.55 4.81
CA THR A 800 10.18 47.04 4.41
C THR A 800 9.30 45.93 3.84
N ASP A 801 8.08 45.81 4.36
CA ASP A 801 6.98 45.00 3.81
C ASP A 801 6.08 45.85 2.89
N LYS A 802 6.53 47.06 2.52
CA LYS A 802 5.74 48.00 1.72
C LYS A 802 5.43 47.42 0.34
N SER A 803 4.23 47.76 -0.12
CA SER A 803 3.67 47.35 -1.40
C SER A 803 4.13 48.25 -2.55
N ALA A 804 4.37 47.65 -3.72
CA ALA A 804 4.56 48.36 -4.98
C ALA A 804 3.26 49.02 -5.44
N ILE A 805 2.09 48.41 -5.19
CA ILE A 805 0.78 49.06 -5.41
C ILE A 805 0.71 50.39 -4.65
N SER A 806 1.10 50.42 -3.38
CA SER A 806 1.11 51.66 -2.58
C SER A 806 2.06 52.73 -3.16
N LEU A 807 3.24 52.33 -3.64
CA LEU A 807 4.17 53.25 -4.32
C LEU A 807 3.58 53.80 -5.62
N LEU A 808 2.95 52.95 -6.44
CA LEU A 808 2.31 53.38 -7.69
C LEU A 808 1.10 54.29 -7.42
N LYS A 809 0.27 54.00 -6.41
CA LYS A 809 -0.79 54.89 -5.94
C LYS A 809 -0.25 56.26 -5.52
N THR A 810 0.91 56.30 -4.87
CA THR A 810 1.56 57.55 -4.46
C THR A 810 2.10 58.34 -5.66
N LEU A 811 2.68 57.65 -6.65
CA LEU A 811 3.30 58.28 -7.82
C LEU A 811 2.27 58.80 -8.83
N TYR A 812 1.22 58.03 -9.08
CA TYR A 812 0.18 58.39 -10.04
C TYR A 812 -1.00 59.11 -9.40
N GLY A 813 -1.21 59.01 -8.09
CA GLY A 813 -2.43 59.44 -7.40
C GLY A 813 -3.43 58.28 -7.26
N GLU A 814 -4.20 58.23 -6.16
CA GLU A 814 -5.03 57.05 -5.82
C GLU A 814 -6.04 56.66 -6.91
N GLU A 815 -6.67 57.64 -7.56
CA GLU A 815 -7.66 57.38 -8.60
C GLU A 815 -7.00 57.11 -9.96
N GLN A 816 -6.01 57.94 -10.30
CA GLN A 816 -5.27 57.90 -11.57
C GLN A 816 -4.37 56.66 -11.68
N ALA A 817 -4.04 56.00 -10.57
CA ALA A 817 -3.32 54.73 -10.59
C ALA A 817 -4.15 53.60 -11.20
N HIS A 818 -5.50 53.64 -11.18
CA HIS A 818 -6.35 52.52 -11.65
C HIS A 818 -6.00 51.17 -10.99
N LEU A 819 -5.78 51.15 -9.67
CA LEU A 819 -5.38 49.95 -8.89
C LEU A 819 -6.41 49.54 -7.84
N LYS A 820 -7.61 50.16 -7.82
CA LYS A 820 -8.63 49.92 -6.80
C LYS A 820 -9.17 48.48 -6.80
N ASP A 821 -9.13 47.81 -7.95
CA ASP A 821 -9.67 46.45 -8.13
C ASP A 821 -8.65 45.34 -7.78
N ILE A 822 -7.39 45.69 -7.52
CA ILE A 822 -6.33 44.72 -7.21
C ILE A 822 -6.27 44.52 -5.69
N ASP A 823 -6.86 43.43 -5.23
CA ASP A 823 -6.95 43.03 -3.83
C ASP A 823 -5.83 42.06 -3.39
N MET A 824 -5.43 41.16 -4.28
CA MET A 824 -4.31 40.24 -4.10
C MET A 824 -3.45 40.19 -5.35
N LEU A 825 -2.20 40.64 -5.26
CA LEU A 825 -1.24 40.66 -6.36
C LEU A 825 -0.11 39.65 -6.14
N LEU A 826 0.10 38.72 -7.06
CA LEU A 826 1.30 37.88 -7.09
C LEU A 826 2.47 38.73 -7.62
N CYS A 827 3.50 38.93 -6.79
CA CYS A 827 4.58 39.87 -7.08
C CYS A 827 5.48 39.41 -8.24
N LYS A 828 5.59 38.10 -8.45
CA LYS A 828 6.42 37.50 -9.48
C LYS A 828 5.53 36.90 -10.56
N GLN A 829 5.74 37.30 -11.80
CA GLN A 829 4.92 36.83 -12.92
C GLN A 829 5.32 35.43 -13.37
N ARG A 830 6.58 35.03 -13.21
CA ARG A 830 7.07 33.76 -13.74
C ARG A 830 8.27 33.20 -12.98
N TYR A 831 8.30 31.89 -12.75
CA TYR A 831 9.32 31.18 -12.00
C TYR A 831 10.29 30.38 -12.90
N TYR A 832 9.87 29.99 -14.10
CA TYR A 832 10.64 29.18 -15.06
C TYR A 832 11.03 27.79 -14.55
N ASN A 833 10.22 27.23 -13.66
CA ASN A 833 10.38 25.89 -13.08
C ASN A 833 9.01 25.25 -12.86
N LEU A 834 8.95 24.15 -12.12
CA LEU A 834 7.71 23.39 -11.84
C LEU A 834 6.59 24.23 -11.19
N MET A 835 6.90 25.38 -10.56
CA MET A 835 5.89 26.28 -10.01
C MET A 835 4.97 26.89 -11.07
N ASP A 836 5.50 27.20 -12.26
CA ASP A 836 4.66 27.76 -13.34
C ASP A 836 3.61 26.73 -13.78
N ASP A 837 4.05 25.48 -13.99
CA ASP A 837 3.16 24.37 -14.36
C ASP A 837 2.11 24.12 -13.27
N LEU A 838 2.51 24.22 -12.00
CA LEU A 838 1.62 24.03 -10.87
C LEU A 838 0.54 25.13 -10.78
N ILE A 839 0.93 26.40 -10.91
CA ILE A 839 -0.02 27.53 -10.91
C ILE A 839 -0.98 27.41 -12.10
N LEU A 840 -0.48 27.14 -13.31
CA LEU A 840 -1.29 26.99 -14.52
C LEU A 840 -2.19 25.76 -14.51
N SER A 841 -1.89 24.74 -13.69
CA SER A 841 -2.78 23.59 -13.49
C SER A 841 -4.03 23.93 -12.67
N LYS A 842 -4.01 25.03 -11.91
CA LYS A 842 -5.07 25.42 -10.97
C LYS A 842 -5.81 26.69 -11.40
N PHE A 843 -5.09 27.61 -12.05
CA PHE A 843 -5.60 28.93 -12.40
C PHE A 843 -5.57 29.17 -13.91
N GLU A 844 -6.51 29.99 -14.38
CA GLU A 844 -6.59 30.47 -15.75
C GLU A 844 -6.90 31.97 -15.78
N ILE A 845 -6.55 32.65 -16.88
CA ILE A 845 -6.80 34.07 -17.05
C ILE A 845 -8.30 34.29 -17.22
N ALA A 846 -8.93 35.07 -16.34
CA ALA A 846 -10.37 35.36 -16.40
C ALA A 846 -10.69 36.82 -16.73
N LYS A 847 -9.71 37.72 -16.69
CA LYS A 847 -9.86 39.09 -17.20
C LYS A 847 -8.49 39.68 -17.56
N ILE A 848 -8.44 40.43 -18.65
CA ILE A 848 -7.25 41.13 -19.13
C ILE A 848 -7.54 42.63 -19.16
N SER A 849 -6.72 43.43 -18.47
CA SER A 849 -6.84 44.89 -18.45
C SER A 849 -5.55 45.53 -18.97
N ILE A 850 -5.65 46.39 -19.98
CA ILE A 850 -4.53 47.18 -20.48
C ILE A 850 -4.71 48.64 -20.06
N ASN A 851 -3.63 49.24 -19.58
CA ASN A 851 -3.53 50.69 -19.41
C ASN A 851 -2.39 51.21 -20.30
N GLU A 852 -2.76 51.74 -21.48
CA GLU A 852 -1.81 52.23 -22.48
C GLU A 852 -0.98 53.42 -21.95
N GLU A 853 -1.61 54.34 -21.21
CA GLU A 853 -0.95 55.54 -20.64
C GLU A 853 0.19 55.16 -19.68
N GLN A 854 -0.01 54.10 -18.90
CA GLN A 854 0.97 53.59 -17.94
C GLN A 854 1.84 52.44 -18.50
N ARG A 855 1.61 52.03 -19.76
CA ARG A 855 2.24 50.85 -20.37
C ARG A 855 2.18 49.64 -19.45
N ARG A 856 0.97 49.35 -18.97
CA ARG A 856 0.69 48.32 -17.98
C ARG A 856 -0.27 47.28 -18.52
N LEU A 857 -0.01 46.02 -18.19
CA LEU A 857 -0.87 44.87 -18.40
C LEU A 857 -1.19 44.26 -17.04
N ASP A 858 -2.46 44.20 -16.69
CA ASP A 858 -2.95 43.54 -15.48
C ASP A 858 -3.73 42.29 -15.90
N LEU A 859 -3.32 41.12 -15.42
CA LEU A 859 -4.01 39.85 -15.66
C LEU A 859 -4.68 39.41 -14.37
N TYR A 860 -5.97 39.13 -14.43
CA TYR A 860 -6.75 38.52 -13.35
C TYR A 860 -6.81 37.01 -13.60
N TRP A 861 -6.38 36.24 -12.61
CA TRP A 861 -6.36 34.79 -12.63
C TRP A 861 -7.42 34.26 -11.67
N SER A 862 -8.29 33.37 -12.13
CA SER A 862 -9.26 32.66 -11.28
C SER A 862 -8.99 31.17 -11.29
N LEU A 863 -9.52 30.45 -10.29
CA LEU A 863 -9.55 28.99 -10.34
C LEU A 863 -10.19 28.51 -11.65
N LYS A 864 -9.63 27.44 -12.22
CA LYS A 864 -10.13 26.83 -13.46
C LYS A 864 -11.57 26.33 -13.32
N GLY A 865 -12.37 26.60 -14.35
CA GLY A 865 -13.74 26.08 -14.47
C GLY A 865 -13.82 24.62 -14.92
N LYS A 866 -15.04 24.16 -15.25
CA LYS A 866 -15.26 22.83 -15.88
C LYS A 866 -14.73 22.76 -17.31
N GLU A 867 -14.71 23.90 -18.00
CA GLU A 867 -14.21 24.05 -19.37
C GLU A 867 -13.05 25.05 -19.35
N ASP A 868 -11.92 24.66 -19.94
CA ASP A 868 -10.75 25.53 -20.05
C ASP A 868 -11.04 26.71 -20.97
N LYS A 869 -10.79 27.93 -20.50
CA LYS A 869 -10.96 29.15 -21.31
C LYS A 869 -9.83 29.38 -22.30
N TRP A 870 -8.71 28.72 -22.08
CA TRP A 870 -7.46 28.88 -22.82
C TRP A 870 -6.84 27.54 -23.13
N ILE A 871 -6.32 27.41 -24.34
CA ILE A 871 -5.34 26.37 -24.68
C ILE A 871 -3.95 26.97 -24.65
N VAL A 872 -3.03 26.28 -23.97
CA VAL A 872 -1.65 26.72 -23.78
C VAL A 872 -0.73 25.85 -24.65
N VAL A 873 -0.07 26.47 -25.62
CA VAL A 873 0.83 25.80 -26.56
C VAL A 873 2.26 26.28 -26.35
N TYR A 874 3.25 25.38 -26.36
CA TYR A 874 4.65 25.77 -26.29
C TYR A 874 5.18 26.19 -27.68
N THR A 875 5.85 27.35 -27.78
CA THR A 875 6.22 27.94 -29.07
C THR A 875 7.70 27.85 -29.43
N ASP A 876 8.54 27.23 -28.60
CA ASP A 876 10.00 27.19 -28.81
C ASP A 876 10.46 25.87 -29.46
N LYS A 877 11.03 25.95 -30.68
CA LYS A 877 11.44 24.80 -31.52
C LYS A 877 12.76 24.14 -31.09
N HIS A 878 13.59 24.77 -30.24
CA HIS A 878 14.97 24.31 -29.99
C HIS A 878 15.34 24.03 -28.53
N GLN A 879 14.45 24.31 -27.57
CA GLN A 879 14.76 24.17 -26.15
C GLN A 879 14.25 22.90 -25.46
N ARG A 880 13.83 21.85 -26.20
CA ARG A 880 13.54 20.54 -25.58
C ARG A 880 14.73 19.97 -24.78
N ARG A 881 15.95 20.47 -25.00
CA ARG A 881 17.20 20.03 -24.32
C ARG A 881 17.70 20.92 -23.17
N TYR A 882 17.18 22.13 -23.00
CA TYR A 882 17.66 23.08 -21.98
C TYR A 882 16.44 23.68 -21.29
N GLY A 883 16.19 23.28 -20.04
CA GLY A 883 15.00 23.64 -19.27
C GLY A 883 14.90 25.12 -18.84
N THR A 884 15.32 26.07 -19.66
CA THR A 884 15.30 27.50 -19.35
C THR A 884 14.25 28.24 -20.17
N GLY A 885 12.99 28.14 -19.75
CA GLY A 885 11.91 29.05 -20.15
C GLY A 885 11.28 28.80 -21.52
N ARG A 886 10.32 27.87 -21.57
CA ARG A 886 9.46 27.68 -22.75
C ARG A 886 8.57 28.91 -22.94
N ASN A 887 8.69 29.64 -24.05
CA ASN A 887 7.66 30.61 -24.41
C ASN A 887 6.34 29.89 -24.68
N MET A 888 5.23 30.42 -24.17
CA MET A 888 3.89 29.85 -24.31
C MET A 888 3.00 30.75 -25.14
N MET A 889 2.05 30.15 -25.86
CA MET A 889 0.95 30.84 -26.51
C MET A 889 -0.35 30.46 -25.82
N PHE A 890 -1.05 31.45 -25.27
CA PHE A 890 -2.38 31.31 -24.70
C PHE A 890 -3.38 31.66 -25.79
N VAL A 891 -4.06 30.67 -26.34
CA VAL A 891 -5.14 30.88 -27.30
C VAL A 891 -6.45 30.81 -26.57
N GLN A 892 -7.24 31.88 -26.63
CA GLN A 892 -8.58 31.88 -26.05
C GLN A 892 -9.49 30.96 -26.85
N THR A 893 -10.13 30.01 -26.17
CA THR A 893 -11.10 29.07 -26.75
C THR A 893 -12.52 29.34 -26.26
N SER A 894 -12.65 29.95 -25.07
CA SER A 894 -13.95 30.36 -24.54
C SER A 894 -14.62 31.44 -25.39
N THR A 895 -15.95 31.40 -25.44
CA THR A 895 -16.75 32.44 -26.09
C THR A 895 -16.88 33.71 -25.24
N GLU A 896 -16.41 33.69 -23.99
CA GLU A 896 -16.48 34.80 -23.04
C GLU A 896 -15.69 36.03 -23.51
N GLN A 897 -16.18 37.23 -23.17
CA GLN A 897 -15.46 38.47 -23.45
C GLN A 897 -14.52 38.77 -22.27
N LEU A 898 -13.25 38.35 -22.40
CA LEU A 898 -12.23 38.50 -21.35
C LEU A 898 -11.34 39.73 -21.55
N PHE A 899 -11.46 40.40 -22.70
CA PHE A 899 -10.62 41.50 -23.16
C PHE A 899 -11.39 42.42 -24.11
N ASP A 900 -11.34 43.74 -23.86
CA ASP A 900 -12.17 44.75 -24.55
C ASP A 900 -11.41 45.65 -25.53
N ASP A 901 -10.08 45.52 -25.63
CA ASP A 901 -9.28 46.38 -26.52
C ASP A 901 -9.09 45.81 -27.93
N ASN A 902 -8.51 46.65 -28.80
CA ASN A 902 -8.35 46.44 -30.23
C ASN A 902 -7.03 45.74 -30.63
N TYR A 903 -6.42 44.95 -29.75
CA TYR A 903 -5.17 44.23 -30.04
C TYR A 903 -5.45 42.80 -30.51
N ASP A 904 -4.70 42.34 -31.52
CA ASP A 904 -4.82 40.98 -32.07
C ASP A 904 -4.00 39.96 -31.25
N ALA A 905 -3.01 40.44 -30.49
CA ALA A 905 -2.31 39.68 -29.46
C ALA A 905 -1.67 40.59 -28.41
N ILE A 906 -1.31 40.00 -27.28
CA ILE A 906 -0.69 40.67 -26.13
C ILE A 906 0.60 39.93 -25.77
N ARG A 907 1.71 40.65 -25.66
CA ARG A 907 2.97 40.09 -25.17
C ARG A 907 2.98 40.15 -23.64
N SER A 908 3.16 38.98 -23.03
CA SER A 908 3.31 38.77 -21.59
C SER A 908 4.64 38.06 -21.29
N SER A 909 5.09 38.14 -20.04
CA SER A 909 6.18 37.31 -19.50
C SER A 909 5.98 35.79 -19.69
N TYR A 910 4.74 35.31 -19.78
CA TYR A 910 4.45 33.91 -20.09
C TYR A 910 4.62 33.58 -21.59
N GLY A 911 4.50 34.59 -22.46
CA GLY A 911 4.67 34.50 -23.91
C GLY A 911 3.62 35.33 -24.65
N LEU A 912 2.92 34.74 -25.62
CA LEU A 912 1.92 35.45 -26.43
C LEU A 912 0.51 35.07 -25.99
N ILE A 913 -0.34 36.05 -25.70
CA ILE A 913 -1.77 35.84 -25.41
C ILE A 913 -2.56 36.29 -26.64
N VAL A 914 -3.34 35.38 -27.20
CA VAL A 914 -4.20 35.60 -28.38
C VAL A 914 -5.66 35.59 -27.90
N PRO A 915 -6.26 36.76 -27.64
CA PRO A 915 -7.65 36.87 -27.21
C PRO A 915 -8.60 36.58 -28.37
N LYS A 916 -9.88 36.33 -28.05
CA LYS A 916 -10.94 36.03 -29.03
C LYS A 916 -11.10 37.09 -30.14
N ASN A 917 -10.75 38.35 -29.86
CA ASN A 917 -10.94 39.46 -30.79
C ASN A 917 -10.02 39.39 -32.05
N SER A 918 -9.14 38.39 -32.13
CA SER A 918 -8.23 38.14 -33.24
C SER A 918 -8.77 37.04 -34.15
N GLY A 919 -8.78 37.26 -35.47
CA GLY A 919 -9.10 36.20 -36.45
C GLY A 919 -8.17 34.98 -36.40
N LEU A 920 -7.06 35.07 -35.66
CA LEU A 920 -6.20 33.93 -35.35
C LEU A 920 -6.79 33.00 -34.28
N SER A 921 -7.56 33.51 -33.32
CA SER A 921 -8.20 32.69 -32.28
C SER A 921 -9.19 31.71 -32.92
N ASP A 922 -10.04 32.18 -33.84
CA ASP A 922 -10.97 31.32 -34.59
C ASP A 922 -10.25 30.23 -35.39
N PHE A 923 -9.14 30.58 -36.04
CA PHE A 923 -8.30 29.61 -36.76
C PHE A 923 -7.71 28.55 -35.83
N PHE A 924 -7.20 28.93 -34.66
CA PHE A 924 -6.67 27.96 -33.71
C PHE A 924 -7.77 27.07 -33.14
N VAL A 925 -8.98 27.60 -32.86
CA VAL A 925 -10.12 26.79 -32.40
C VAL A 925 -10.51 25.75 -33.47
N ASP A 926 -10.58 26.15 -34.74
CA ASP A 926 -10.81 25.22 -35.85
C ASP A 926 -9.67 24.19 -36.00
N LEU A 927 -8.42 24.63 -35.93
CA LEU A 927 -7.23 23.76 -35.95
C LEU A 927 -7.30 22.70 -34.86
N LEU A 928 -7.66 23.08 -33.64
CA LEU A 928 -7.78 22.18 -32.49
C LEU A 928 -8.91 21.15 -32.67
N SER A 929 -9.98 21.49 -33.39
CA SER A 929 -11.04 20.53 -33.71
C SER A 929 -10.59 19.43 -34.71
N LYS A 930 -9.47 19.65 -35.41
CA LYS A 930 -8.93 18.75 -36.44
C LYS A 930 -7.75 17.90 -35.95
N LEU A 931 -7.18 18.22 -34.79
CA LEU A 931 -5.99 17.56 -34.23
C LEU A 931 -6.35 16.66 -33.04
N ASN A 932 -5.69 15.52 -32.91
CA ASN A 932 -5.74 14.70 -31.71
C ASN A 932 -4.62 15.09 -30.74
N LEU A 933 -4.95 15.74 -29.63
CA LEU A 933 -3.95 16.21 -28.64
C LEU A 933 -3.32 15.09 -27.80
N GLU A 934 -3.72 13.82 -28.01
CA GLU A 934 -3.02 12.66 -27.45
C GLU A 934 -1.92 12.13 -28.37
N ASP A 935 -1.86 12.60 -29.63
CA ASP A 935 -0.89 12.19 -30.64
C ASP A 935 0.32 13.15 -30.67
N GLU A 936 1.54 12.63 -30.47
CA GLU A 936 2.77 13.47 -30.42
C GLU A 936 3.00 14.26 -31.72
N ASP A 937 2.58 13.67 -32.83
CA ASP A 937 2.71 14.18 -34.19
C ASP A 937 1.77 15.39 -34.40
N ASP A 938 0.53 15.30 -33.93
CA ASP A 938 -0.44 16.41 -33.92
C ASP A 938 -0.05 17.54 -32.96
N ILE A 939 0.48 17.21 -31.78
CA ILE A 939 1.05 18.22 -30.87
C ILE A 939 2.19 18.97 -31.57
N ALA A 940 3.06 18.26 -32.29
CA ALA A 940 4.15 18.88 -33.03
C ALA A 940 3.63 19.82 -34.13
N ILE A 941 2.53 19.49 -34.82
CA ILE A 941 1.89 20.39 -35.78
C ILE A 941 1.44 21.67 -35.10
N LEU A 942 0.70 21.55 -33.99
CA LEU A 942 0.19 22.69 -33.22
C LEU A 942 1.33 23.60 -32.71
N GLU A 943 2.38 23.02 -32.13
CA GLU A 943 3.58 23.74 -31.65
C GLU A 943 4.26 24.51 -32.80
N ASN A 944 4.36 23.91 -33.98
CA ASN A 944 5.00 24.55 -35.14
C ASN A 944 4.18 25.71 -35.71
N VAL A 945 2.86 25.56 -35.80
CA VAL A 945 1.94 26.63 -36.22
C VAL A 945 1.95 27.77 -35.21
N ALA A 946 1.84 27.47 -33.91
CA ALA A 946 1.94 28.48 -32.85
C ALA A 946 3.29 29.21 -32.89
N SER A 947 4.39 28.49 -33.08
CA SER A 947 5.72 29.08 -33.22
C SER A 947 5.82 30.02 -34.42
N PHE A 948 5.30 29.62 -35.59
CA PHE A 948 5.25 30.48 -36.79
C PHE A 948 4.44 31.77 -36.54
N ILE A 949 3.25 31.66 -35.96
CA ILE A 949 2.40 32.82 -35.65
C ILE A 949 3.10 33.76 -34.64
N SER A 950 3.70 33.20 -33.59
CA SER A 950 4.46 33.97 -32.58
C SER A 950 5.61 34.76 -33.22
N ASP A 951 6.33 34.13 -34.15
CA ASP A 951 7.39 34.76 -34.93
C ASP A 951 6.86 35.90 -35.81
N MET A 952 5.70 35.72 -36.43
CA MET A 952 5.09 36.75 -37.28
C MET A 952 4.69 37.99 -36.49
N PHE A 953 4.20 37.88 -35.26
CA PHE A 953 3.97 39.05 -34.40
C PHE A 953 5.24 39.86 -34.09
N SER A 954 6.41 39.25 -34.22
CA SER A 954 7.70 39.92 -34.06
C SER A 954 8.25 40.49 -35.39
N LYS A 955 7.97 39.82 -36.52
CA LYS A 955 8.53 40.13 -37.85
C LYS A 955 7.62 40.98 -38.74
N TYR A 956 6.31 40.98 -38.50
CA TYR A 956 5.33 41.69 -39.32
C TYR A 956 5.54 43.21 -39.28
N ARG A 957 5.41 43.86 -40.44
CA ARG A 957 5.44 45.32 -40.57
C ARG A 957 4.29 45.80 -41.43
N GLU A 958 3.53 46.73 -40.88
CA GLU A 958 2.41 47.38 -41.57
C GLU A 958 2.89 48.05 -42.88
N GLY A 959 2.12 47.91 -43.95
CA GLY A 959 2.44 48.46 -45.28
C GLY A 959 3.32 47.58 -46.18
N ILE A 960 3.83 46.45 -45.69
CA ILE A 960 4.52 45.44 -46.52
C ILE A 960 3.49 44.42 -47.04
N ASN A 961 3.51 44.14 -48.35
CA ASN A 961 2.69 43.06 -48.92
C ASN A 961 3.36 41.70 -48.66
N TYR A 962 2.80 40.91 -47.74
CA TYR A 962 3.30 39.57 -47.43
C TYR A 962 2.65 38.52 -48.33
N ASP A 963 3.47 37.81 -49.10
CA ASP A 963 3.06 36.56 -49.76
C ASP A 963 3.04 35.44 -48.70
N TRP A 964 1.86 35.24 -48.09
CA TRP A 964 1.67 34.29 -46.99
C TRP A 964 1.99 32.85 -47.36
N LYS A 965 1.64 32.41 -48.58
CA LYS A 965 1.99 31.05 -49.06
C LYS A 965 3.50 30.86 -49.09
N LYS A 966 4.24 31.86 -49.57
CA LYS A 966 5.70 31.80 -49.58
C LYS A 966 6.33 31.83 -48.18
N GLN A 967 5.74 32.57 -47.24
CA GLN A 967 6.24 32.59 -45.85
C GLN A 967 6.00 31.26 -45.14
N ILE A 968 4.81 30.68 -45.31
CA ILE A 968 4.45 29.37 -44.75
C ILE A 968 5.35 28.29 -45.36
N ALA A 969 5.49 28.24 -46.69
CA ALA A 969 6.41 27.32 -47.34
C ALA A 969 7.83 27.45 -46.80
N ARG A 970 8.35 28.66 -46.61
CA ARG A 970 9.71 28.87 -46.09
C ARG A 970 9.90 28.35 -44.65
N GLU A 971 8.90 28.45 -43.79
CA GLU A 971 9.01 28.05 -42.39
C GLU A 971 8.82 26.54 -42.19
N PHE A 972 7.96 25.93 -43.01
CA PHE A 972 7.60 24.51 -42.89
C PHE A 972 8.37 23.61 -43.88
N ASP A 973 8.99 24.16 -44.92
CA ASP A 973 9.92 23.42 -45.81
C ASP A 973 11.30 23.33 -45.16
N ARG A 974 11.61 22.15 -44.62
CA ARG A 974 12.87 21.87 -43.92
C ARG A 974 13.78 21.07 -44.82
N ALA A 975 14.95 21.62 -45.15
CA ALA A 975 15.98 20.93 -45.95
C ALA A 975 16.41 19.57 -45.37
N SER A 976 16.34 19.40 -44.05
CA SER A 976 16.65 18.15 -43.34
C SER A 976 15.49 17.16 -43.27
N ASN A 977 14.25 17.58 -43.56
CA ASN A 977 13.07 16.72 -43.60
C ASN A 977 12.05 17.21 -44.66
N PRO A 978 12.25 16.84 -45.94
CA PRO A 978 11.42 17.32 -47.05
C PRO A 978 9.94 16.91 -46.99
N SER A 979 9.59 15.86 -46.23
CA SER A 979 8.19 15.42 -46.08
C SER A 979 7.43 16.20 -45.00
N PHE A 980 8.11 17.00 -44.18
CA PHE A 980 7.48 17.70 -43.05
C PHE A 980 6.36 18.65 -43.49
N TYR A 981 6.57 19.40 -44.59
CA TYR A 981 5.55 20.29 -45.14
C TYR A 981 4.30 19.51 -45.60
N SER A 982 4.48 18.41 -46.33
CA SER A 982 3.36 17.56 -46.78
C SER A 982 2.66 16.85 -45.63
N PHE A 983 3.38 16.53 -44.56
CA PHE A 983 2.83 15.95 -43.34
C PHE A 983 1.92 16.94 -42.60
N VAL A 984 2.40 18.16 -42.34
CA VAL A 984 1.62 19.22 -41.68
C VAL A 984 0.36 19.54 -42.49
N PHE A 985 0.52 19.92 -43.75
CA PHE A 985 -0.60 20.34 -44.62
C PHE A 985 -1.39 19.18 -45.23
N GLY A 986 -1.06 17.93 -44.86
CA GLY A 986 -1.92 16.77 -45.08
C GLY A 986 -3.01 16.63 -44.02
N LYS A 987 -2.80 17.20 -42.82
CA LYS A 987 -3.78 17.21 -41.72
C LYS A 987 -4.50 18.54 -41.56
N ILE A 988 -3.87 19.66 -41.95
CA ILE A 988 -4.44 21.01 -41.79
C ILE A 988 -4.47 21.77 -43.13
N SER A 989 -5.40 22.71 -43.29
CA SER A 989 -5.55 23.50 -44.53
C SER A 989 -4.52 24.65 -44.57
N GLU A 990 -3.66 24.65 -45.58
CA GLU A 990 -2.75 25.77 -45.84
C GLU A 990 -3.53 27.05 -46.14
N ASP A 991 -4.61 26.95 -46.93
CA ASP A 991 -5.42 28.10 -47.32
C ASP A 991 -6.14 28.73 -46.10
N ASP A 992 -6.51 27.93 -45.10
CA ASP A 992 -7.10 28.42 -43.85
C ASP A 992 -6.07 29.24 -43.05
N LEU A 993 -4.82 28.76 -42.97
CA LEU A 993 -3.72 29.47 -42.30
C LEU A 993 -3.35 30.76 -43.05
N VAL A 994 -3.34 30.74 -44.39
CA VAL A 994 -3.14 31.93 -45.23
C VAL A 994 -4.25 32.94 -45.00
N SER A 995 -5.50 32.50 -44.96
CA SER A 995 -6.67 33.33 -44.70
C SER A 995 -6.60 33.97 -43.32
N ALA A 996 -6.29 33.17 -42.28
CA ALA A 996 -6.12 33.64 -40.91
C ALA A 996 -5.03 34.72 -40.79
N CYS A 997 -3.87 34.49 -41.41
CA CYS A 997 -2.80 35.49 -41.45
C CYS A 997 -3.21 36.75 -42.23
N SER A 998 -3.90 36.61 -43.35
CA SER A 998 -4.32 37.74 -44.21
C SER A 998 -5.36 38.63 -43.53
N ASN A 999 -6.23 38.05 -42.71
CA ASN A 999 -7.30 38.75 -42.00
C ASN A 999 -6.83 39.33 -40.65
N CYS A 1000 -5.64 38.96 -40.17
CA CYS A 1000 -5.05 39.50 -38.94
C CYS A 1000 -4.31 40.81 -39.22
N LYS A 1001 -4.56 41.84 -38.40
CA LYS A 1001 -3.84 43.12 -38.49
C LYS A 1001 -2.50 43.10 -37.72
N PHE A 1002 -2.21 42.02 -37.01
CA PHE A 1002 -1.01 41.81 -36.17
C PHE A 1002 -0.73 42.96 -35.17
N ARG A 1003 -1.78 43.60 -34.65
CA ARG A 1003 -1.69 44.63 -33.62
C ARG A 1003 -1.27 43.96 -32.30
N LEU A 1004 -0.03 44.18 -31.90
CA LEU A 1004 0.54 43.64 -30.67
C LEU A 1004 0.60 44.70 -29.56
N TYR A 1005 -0.01 44.41 -28.42
CA TYR A 1005 0.32 45.13 -27.19
C TYR A 1005 1.58 44.55 -26.55
N ASP A 1006 2.52 45.41 -26.18
CA ASP A 1006 3.82 45.05 -25.63
C ASP A 1006 4.27 46.17 -24.68
N THR A 1007 4.31 45.86 -23.39
CA THR A 1007 4.66 46.80 -22.32
C THR A 1007 6.08 47.37 -22.45
N SER A 1008 6.96 46.69 -23.20
CA SER A 1008 8.33 47.13 -23.49
C SER A 1008 8.42 48.18 -24.61
N ARG A 1009 7.40 48.29 -25.47
CA ARG A 1009 7.41 49.24 -26.60
C ARG A 1009 6.93 50.62 -26.18
N TRP A 1010 7.66 51.64 -26.62
CA TRP A 1010 7.26 53.03 -26.46
C TRP A 1010 6.36 53.42 -27.63
N TYR A 1011 5.04 53.42 -27.42
CA TYR A 1011 4.08 53.90 -28.42
C TYR A 1011 4.15 55.44 -28.48
N ARG A 1012 5.14 56.00 -29.20
CA ARG A 1012 5.09 57.43 -29.56
C ARG A 1012 3.92 57.64 -30.51
N ASP A 1013 2.91 58.35 -30.02
CA ASP A 1013 1.83 59.04 -30.72
C ASP A 1013 1.48 58.59 -32.15
N LYS A 1014 0.20 58.23 -32.32
CA LYS A 1014 -0.51 58.05 -33.60
C LYS A 1014 -0.65 59.35 -34.41
N THR A 1015 0.33 60.24 -34.34
CA THR A 1015 0.38 61.50 -35.11
C THR A 1015 1.68 61.59 -35.90
N ARG A 1016 1.82 60.72 -36.90
CA ARG A 1016 2.48 61.10 -38.16
C ARG A 1016 1.57 60.65 -39.29
N ASN A 1017 0.76 61.61 -39.75
CA ASN A 1017 0.04 61.58 -41.02
C ASN A 1017 0.98 61.23 -42.18
#